data_AF-A0A812PD21-F1
#
_entry.id   AF-A0A812PD21-F1
#
_cell.length_a   1.000
_cell.length_b   1.000
_cell.length_c   1.000
_cell.angle_alpha   90.00
_cell.angle_beta   90.00
_cell.angle_gamma   90.00
#
_symmetry.space_group_name_H-M   'P 1'
#
loop_
_entity.id
_entity.type
_entity.pdbx_description
1 polymer ?
#
loop_
_entity_poly.entity_id
_entity_poly.type
_entity_poly.pdbx_seq_one_letter_code
_entity_poly.pdbx_strand_id
1 'polypeptide(L)'
;MSSGSSGFELANLGEAAKAEIFQAIREVRKENEELRAEVRSLTLRLQALEGLKPGSGHVDVDEAEPMLAPEEEVPVQVGENAWNILAVVGLTDAGRLDVSFSLLLFLGNIMMQSTFIGILLGSSFLGDPFESNVASSRDWRNRMAHSYQYLDLAQTSLVTRVCAEDSSLIQASSQAKLLSDINKYLGIQKTAFEATLKQPGVTLCMLCMALWSLCVFIELRDIWLHLQAMMQVPRAERTHLHKGTFKSLSSKRLNVIVAASLLRALLALALLVAGLQWLGGTTSIADLILNAVALNGILDIDDFVFQAAVPTKIQLALRGLEPIALPYSKRKSQVESAFNFFALFLMLLIPYTVLVLPLSHRMLEVKKEMCFGIQNFVVAYNSDVGMTYGLMSRGMAEKRDPTLPELAVETFKFAQDRPWTKKEGSEALPADYMQLGLYPQQFEFGRIRKMAEEADYFPVCWERDVNPDDPSDAAGLGAIARGRMNAAAFAVNSKATTCKELKSSCFLPEARMLRLMCGQTCGCTDPMSSPLYKIRAEGCAGTCLLERASQVKPMPCKDFPQAEAEESWNHFWDNLRDVLAAYLGPDQTQYHKHDLEKIASMKAGGCPQLKANPIDDLTGASWCEGSSDLFGPLAYLCPVSCGCQRLTSKDTLAESCPDSCLAN
;
A
#
# COMPACT_ATOMS: atom_id res chain seq x y z
N MET A 1 -2.94 39.29 -4.69
CA MET A 1 -4.39 39.01 -4.69
C MET A 1 -4.65 37.71 -5.42
N SER A 2 -4.78 36.62 -4.67
CA SER A 2 -5.56 35.42 -5.03
C SER A 2 -5.47 34.48 -3.83
N SER A 3 -6.57 34.39 -3.11
CA SER A 3 -6.83 33.48 -2.00
C SER A 3 -7.81 32.42 -2.52
N GLY A 4 -7.32 31.20 -2.76
CA GLY A 4 -8.14 30.03 -3.08
C GLY A 4 -7.78 28.91 -2.09
N SER A 5 -8.66 28.65 -1.12
CA SER A 5 -9.63 27.55 -1.14
C SER A 5 -9.07 26.26 -0.53
N SER A 6 -9.10 26.19 0.80
CA SER A 6 -8.97 24.98 1.61
C SER A 6 -10.37 24.55 2.10
N GLY A 7 -11.28 24.28 1.14
CA GLY A 7 -12.69 24.01 1.40
C GLY A 7 -13.19 22.79 0.63
N PHE A 8 -12.50 21.65 0.75
CA PHE A 8 -12.92 20.42 0.07
C PHE A 8 -12.51 19.17 0.86
N GLU A 9 -13.20 18.91 1.99
CA GLU A 9 -13.24 17.54 2.60
C GLU A 9 -14.30 17.36 3.71
N LEU A 10 -15.24 18.30 3.89
CA LEU A 10 -16.35 18.17 4.86
C LEU A 10 -17.69 17.79 4.23
N ALA A 11 -17.75 17.57 2.91
CA ALA A 11 -19.02 17.35 2.21
C ALA A 11 -19.61 15.94 2.42
N ASN A 12 -18.78 14.93 2.72
CA ASN A 12 -19.21 13.52 2.86
C ASN A 12 -19.39 13.03 4.30
N LEU A 13 -19.20 13.90 5.30
CA LEU A 13 -19.56 13.56 6.69
C LEU A 13 -21.08 13.70 6.85
N GLY A 14 -21.73 12.61 7.28
CA GLY A 14 -23.15 12.60 7.61
C GLY A 14 -23.49 13.70 8.62
N GLU A 15 -24.70 14.26 8.54
CA GLU A 15 -25.20 15.37 9.37
C GLU A 15 -24.92 15.18 10.87
N ALA A 16 -24.99 13.94 11.38
CA ALA A 16 -24.69 13.61 12.77
C ALA A 16 -23.21 13.85 13.14
N ALA A 17 -22.27 13.43 12.30
CA ALA A 17 -20.84 13.63 12.54
C ALA A 17 -20.44 15.13 12.45
N LYS A 18 -21.13 15.90 11.58
CA LYS A 18 -20.95 17.36 11.54
C LYS A 18 -21.41 18.01 12.84
N ALA A 19 -22.53 17.58 13.41
CA ALA A 19 -23.04 18.12 14.67
C ALA A 19 -22.09 17.84 15.85
N GLU A 20 -21.55 16.62 15.95
CA GLU A 20 -20.57 16.27 17.00
C GLU A 20 -19.27 17.07 16.88
N ILE A 21 -18.74 17.23 15.65
CA ILE A 21 -17.54 18.04 15.42
C ILE A 21 -17.79 19.51 15.79
N PHE A 22 -18.95 20.07 15.42
CA PHE A 22 -19.31 21.44 15.78
C PHE A 22 -19.48 21.62 17.30
N GLN A 23 -19.96 20.61 18.01
CA GLN A 23 -20.09 20.65 19.46
C GLN A 23 -18.71 20.60 20.14
N ALA A 24 -17.82 19.70 19.69
CA ALA A 24 -16.45 19.61 20.19
C ALA A 24 -15.66 20.92 19.94
N ILE A 25 -15.82 21.55 18.77
CA ILE A 25 -15.18 22.85 18.47
C ILE A 25 -15.69 23.95 19.40
N ARG A 26 -16.96 23.94 19.80
CA ARG A 26 -17.51 24.93 20.76
C ARG A 26 -16.94 24.72 22.16
N GLU A 27 -16.84 23.48 22.63
CA GLU A 27 -16.26 23.18 23.94
C GLU A 27 -14.80 23.61 24.02
N VAL A 28 -13.98 23.27 23.01
CA VAL A 28 -12.57 23.69 22.95
C VAL A 28 -12.43 25.21 22.91
N ARG A 29 -13.31 25.93 22.19
CA ARG A 29 -13.29 27.40 22.19
C ARG A 29 -13.61 27.97 23.56
N LYS A 30 -14.58 27.39 24.27
CA LYS A 30 -14.97 27.83 25.61
C LYS A 30 -13.83 27.65 26.61
N GLU A 31 -13.17 26.48 26.62
CA GLU A 31 -12.01 26.23 27.49
C GLU A 31 -10.85 27.18 27.19
N ASN A 32 -10.59 27.47 25.90
CA ASN A 32 -9.53 28.40 25.50
C ASN A 32 -9.82 29.85 25.93
N GLU A 33 -11.08 30.27 25.93
CA GLU A 33 -11.50 31.58 26.44
C GLU A 33 -11.35 31.67 27.97
N GLU A 34 -11.71 30.62 28.71
CA GLU A 34 -11.52 30.54 30.17
C GLU A 34 -10.02 30.60 30.54
N LEU A 35 -9.17 29.83 29.83
CA LEU A 35 -7.73 29.83 30.05
C LEU A 35 -7.11 31.22 29.77
N ARG A 36 -7.56 31.91 28.71
CA ARG A 36 -7.11 33.28 28.38
C ARG A 36 -7.57 34.32 29.40
N ALA A 37 -8.69 34.09 30.08
CA ALA A 37 -9.15 34.95 31.16
C ALA A 37 -8.28 34.75 32.42
N GLU A 38 -7.92 33.50 32.73
CA GLU A 38 -7.07 33.17 33.88
C GLU A 38 -5.63 33.70 33.71
N VAL A 39 -5.04 33.57 32.51
CA VAL A 39 -3.72 34.14 32.19
C VAL A 39 -3.74 35.67 32.33
N ARG A 40 -4.79 36.35 31.88
CA ARG A 40 -4.94 37.80 32.06
C ARG A 40 -5.06 38.19 33.53
N SER A 41 -5.80 37.42 34.33
CA SER A 41 -5.92 37.63 35.78
C SER A 41 -4.58 37.49 36.48
N LEU A 42 -3.80 36.46 36.16
CA LEU A 42 -2.46 36.24 36.72
C LEU A 42 -1.48 37.35 36.32
N THR A 43 -1.54 37.82 35.08
CA THR A 43 -0.70 38.93 34.59
C THR A 43 -0.98 40.22 35.34
N LEU A 44 -2.26 40.54 35.60
CA LEU A 44 -2.64 41.71 36.40
C LEU A 44 -2.19 41.60 37.87
N ARG A 45 -2.23 40.40 38.46
CA ARG A 45 -1.72 40.16 39.82
C ARG A 45 -0.20 40.34 39.90
N LEU A 46 0.54 39.91 38.88
CA LEU A 46 1.98 40.13 38.77
C LEU A 46 2.32 41.63 38.66
N GLN A 47 1.63 42.37 37.80
CA GLN A 47 1.82 43.82 37.69
C GLN A 47 1.49 44.58 38.98
N ALA A 48 0.47 44.13 39.72
CA ALA A 48 0.13 44.71 41.03
C ALA A 48 1.22 44.47 42.09
N LEU A 49 1.92 43.33 42.02
CA LEU A 49 3.06 43.02 42.90
C LEU A 49 4.30 43.82 42.53
N GLU A 50 4.53 44.10 41.24
CA GLU A 50 5.64 44.97 40.79
C GLU A 50 5.42 46.44 41.19
N GLY A 51 4.17 46.89 41.30
CA GLY A 51 3.81 48.24 41.74
C GLY A 51 4.06 48.55 43.23
N LEU A 52 4.40 47.55 44.06
CA LEU A 52 4.67 47.72 45.49
C LEU A 52 6.15 47.97 45.83
N LYS A 53 7.01 48.25 44.84
CA LYS A 53 8.40 48.63 45.10
C LYS A 53 8.45 50.03 45.76
N PRO A 54 8.94 50.18 47.00
CA PRO A 54 8.99 51.48 47.65
C PRO A 54 10.07 52.38 47.02
N GLY A 55 9.64 53.56 46.59
CA GLY A 55 10.38 54.83 46.48
C GLY A 55 11.85 54.79 46.08
N SER A 56 12.12 55.07 44.79
CA SER A 56 13.43 55.57 44.35
C SER A 56 13.58 57.05 44.75
N GLY A 57 14.38 57.30 45.79
CA GLY A 57 14.94 58.62 46.04
C GLY A 57 15.89 59.00 44.91
N HIS A 58 15.70 60.19 44.37
CA HIS A 58 16.59 60.81 43.39
C HIS A 58 17.93 61.10 44.07
N VAL A 59 18.99 60.39 43.65
CA VAL A 59 20.37 60.68 44.03
C VAL A 59 21.06 61.19 42.77
N ASP A 60 21.50 62.45 42.82
CA ASP A 60 22.39 63.05 41.85
C ASP A 60 23.73 62.29 41.86
N VAL A 61 24.14 61.82 40.68
CA VAL A 61 25.40 61.10 40.49
C VAL A 61 26.39 62.06 39.86
N ASP A 62 27.32 62.52 40.68
CA ASP A 62 28.60 63.09 40.26
C ASP A 62 29.39 62.06 39.43
N GLU A 63 30.07 62.55 38.39
CA GLU A 63 31.03 61.80 37.57
C GLU A 63 32.15 61.24 38.44
N ALA A 64 32.01 59.99 38.87
CA ALA A 64 33.06 59.20 39.51
C ALA A 64 33.72 58.27 38.47
N GLU A 65 35.05 58.18 38.58
CA GLU A 65 35.94 57.25 37.88
C GLU A 65 35.36 55.83 37.74
N PRO A 66 35.74 55.07 36.69
CA PRO A 66 35.23 53.72 36.44
C PRO A 66 35.69 52.74 37.54
N MET A 67 34.97 52.71 38.66
CA MET A 67 35.02 51.63 39.64
C MET A 67 34.59 50.34 38.94
N LEU A 68 35.45 49.32 39.00
CA LEU A 68 35.13 47.96 38.56
C LEU A 68 33.77 47.55 39.13
N ALA A 69 32.82 47.27 38.25
CA ALA A 69 31.50 46.81 38.65
C ALA A 69 31.64 45.59 39.58
N PRO A 70 30.93 45.56 40.73
CA PRO A 70 31.01 44.45 41.68
C PRO A 70 30.67 43.13 40.97
N GLU A 71 31.46 42.09 41.24
CA GLU A 71 31.19 40.74 40.73
C GLU A 71 29.84 40.26 41.28
N GLU A 72 28.95 39.86 40.37
CA GLU A 72 27.63 39.35 40.73
C GLU A 72 27.78 37.88 41.15
N GLU A 73 27.41 37.58 42.40
CA GLU A 73 27.42 36.22 42.94
C GLU A 73 26.12 35.50 42.57
N VAL A 74 26.22 34.41 41.82
CA VAL A 74 25.07 33.57 41.46
C VAL A 74 25.01 32.37 42.40
N PRO A 75 23.94 32.19 43.19
CA PRO A 75 23.80 31.03 44.06
C PRO A 75 23.47 29.79 43.24
N VAL A 76 24.33 28.77 43.28
CA VAL A 76 24.09 27.46 42.65
C VAL A 76 23.58 26.47 43.69
N GLN A 77 22.32 26.04 43.54
CA GLN A 77 21.72 25.04 44.40
C GLN A 77 22.20 23.63 44.02
N VAL A 78 22.56 22.82 45.01
CA VAL A 78 22.92 21.42 44.78
C VAL A 78 21.64 20.64 44.46
N GLY A 79 21.53 20.13 43.23
CA GLY A 79 20.33 19.43 42.77
C GLY A 79 20.00 18.16 43.58
N GLU A 80 18.71 17.83 43.68
CA GLU A 80 18.20 16.61 44.28
C GLU A 80 18.30 15.42 43.32
N ASN A 81 19.50 14.82 43.20
CA ASN A 81 19.71 13.69 42.30
C ASN A 81 20.59 12.59 42.91
N ALA A 82 20.53 11.40 42.32
CA ALA A 82 21.24 10.21 42.81
C ALA A 82 22.77 10.41 42.85
N TRP A 83 23.31 11.23 41.96
CA TRP A 83 24.75 11.49 41.87
C TRP A 83 25.29 12.33 43.04
N ASN A 84 24.47 13.24 43.56
CA ASN A 84 24.83 14.11 44.67
C ASN A 84 24.83 13.39 46.04
N ILE A 85 24.30 12.15 46.11
CA ILE A 85 24.36 11.30 47.31
C ILE A 85 25.81 11.15 47.80
N LEU A 86 26.78 11.00 46.90
CA LEU A 86 28.19 10.84 47.27
C LEU A 86 28.80 12.07 47.95
N ALA A 87 28.23 13.25 47.73
CA ALA A 87 28.66 14.47 48.41
C ALA A 87 28.32 14.43 49.91
N VAL A 88 27.17 13.84 50.27
CA VAL A 88 26.61 13.88 51.63
C VAL A 88 26.78 12.56 52.41
N VAL A 89 26.98 11.43 51.72
CA VAL A 89 27.16 10.11 52.34
C VAL A 89 28.30 10.12 53.37
N GLY A 90 27.99 9.62 54.58
CA GLY A 90 28.92 9.56 55.70
C GLY A 90 29.14 10.89 56.45
N LEU A 91 28.43 11.95 56.09
CA LEU A 91 28.42 13.23 56.83
C LEU A 91 27.15 13.45 57.66
N THR A 92 26.13 12.63 57.45
CA THR A 92 24.82 12.72 58.12
C THR A 92 24.73 11.71 59.26
N ASP A 93 23.81 11.96 60.20
CA ASP A 93 23.44 11.03 61.27
C ASP A 93 22.56 9.85 60.75
N ALA A 94 22.72 9.49 59.48
CA ALA A 94 22.04 8.37 58.84
C ALA A 94 22.62 7.04 59.34
N GLY A 95 21.76 6.02 59.47
CA GLY A 95 22.23 4.70 59.92
C GLY A 95 23.15 4.04 58.90
N ARG A 96 23.95 3.04 59.32
CA ARG A 96 24.80 2.26 58.40
C ARG A 96 23.99 1.60 57.27
N LEU A 97 22.75 1.20 57.56
CA LEU A 97 21.82 0.64 56.57
C LEU A 97 21.39 1.69 55.54
N ASP A 98 21.02 2.90 55.96
CA ASP A 98 20.66 4.00 55.05
C ASP A 98 21.81 4.33 54.11
N VAL A 99 23.04 4.40 54.64
CA VAL A 99 24.26 4.63 53.85
C VAL A 99 24.51 3.50 52.85
N SER A 100 24.42 2.24 53.31
CA SER A 100 24.58 1.07 52.43
C SER A 100 23.54 1.05 51.31
N PHE A 101 22.29 1.37 51.64
CA PHE A 101 21.20 1.42 50.67
C PHE A 101 21.39 2.55 49.66
N SER A 102 21.80 3.74 50.09
CA SER A 102 22.11 4.84 49.18
C SER A 102 23.28 4.56 48.24
N LEU A 103 24.31 3.83 48.69
CA LEU A 103 25.39 3.39 47.81
C LEU A 103 24.89 2.33 46.80
N LEU A 104 24.02 1.41 47.22
CA LEU A 104 23.39 0.45 46.32
C LEU A 104 22.51 1.14 45.27
N LEU A 105 21.76 2.18 45.67
CA LEU A 105 20.95 2.98 44.75
C LEU A 105 21.81 3.73 43.73
N PHE A 106 22.94 4.31 44.16
CA PHE A 106 23.89 4.94 43.24
C PHE A 106 24.44 3.94 42.20
N LEU A 107 24.83 2.74 42.62
CA LEU A 107 25.28 1.68 41.71
C LEU A 107 24.15 1.19 40.80
N GLY A 108 22.94 1.01 41.34
CA GLY A 108 21.75 0.64 40.59
C GLY A 108 21.40 1.67 39.52
N ASN A 109 21.56 2.96 39.82
CA ASN A 109 21.38 4.04 38.86
C ASN A 109 22.36 3.95 37.68
N ILE A 110 23.65 3.77 37.97
CA ILE A 110 24.67 3.57 36.92
C ILE A 110 24.33 2.36 36.07
N MET A 111 23.97 1.23 36.70
CA MET A 111 23.63 0.00 36.00
C MET A 111 22.43 0.20 35.08
N MET A 112 21.38 0.88 35.55
CA MET A 112 20.16 1.14 34.80
C MET A 112 20.42 2.05 33.61
N GLN A 113 21.06 3.21 33.81
CA GLN A 113 21.42 4.12 32.71
C GLN A 113 22.32 3.43 31.67
N SER A 114 23.32 2.67 32.13
CA SER A 114 24.20 1.90 31.23
C SER A 114 23.42 0.83 30.44
N THR A 115 22.42 0.20 31.06
CA THR A 115 21.56 -0.79 30.41
C THR A 115 20.69 -0.13 29.33
N PHE A 116 20.08 1.02 29.61
CA PHE A 116 19.32 1.76 28.60
C PHE A 116 20.19 2.19 27.42
N ILE A 117 21.39 2.72 27.67
CA ILE A 117 22.35 3.06 26.61
C ILE A 117 22.71 1.81 25.79
N GLY A 118 22.98 0.68 26.45
CA GLY A 118 23.28 -0.58 25.78
C GLY A 118 22.12 -1.12 24.94
N ILE A 119 20.87 -0.97 25.40
CA ILE A 119 19.67 -1.33 24.64
C ILE A 119 19.53 -0.42 23.41
N LEU A 120 19.63 0.91 23.60
CA LEU A 120 19.47 1.88 22.52
C LEU A 120 20.55 1.77 21.44
N LEU A 121 21.78 1.42 21.80
CA LEU A 121 22.87 1.16 20.85
C LEU A 121 22.86 -0.27 20.29
N GLY A 122 22.00 -1.14 20.81
CA GLY A 122 21.91 -2.54 20.38
C GLY A 122 21.29 -2.66 18.99
N SER A 123 21.89 -3.49 18.13
CA SER A 123 21.37 -3.78 16.79
C SER A 123 19.94 -4.34 16.82
N SER A 124 19.57 -5.08 17.88
CA SER A 124 18.22 -5.60 18.05
C SER A 124 17.16 -4.49 18.21
N PHE A 125 17.54 -3.33 18.74
CA PHE A 125 16.62 -2.21 18.96
C PHE A 125 16.65 -1.23 17.79
N LEU A 126 17.84 -0.90 17.27
CA LEU A 126 17.98 -0.04 16.08
C LEU A 126 17.47 -0.72 14.80
N GLY A 127 17.37 -2.05 14.80
CA GLY A 127 16.96 -2.83 13.64
C GLY A 127 18.04 -2.92 12.57
N ASP A 128 17.68 -3.49 11.42
CA ASP A 128 18.57 -3.52 10.27
C ASP A 128 18.76 -2.10 9.70
N PRO A 129 19.97 -1.75 9.22
CA PRO A 129 20.20 -0.46 8.59
C PRO A 129 19.23 -0.28 7.42
N PHE A 130 18.66 0.92 7.29
CA PHE A 130 17.64 1.20 6.26
C PHE A 130 18.11 0.89 4.82
N GLU A 131 19.43 0.82 4.57
CA GLU A 131 20.01 0.36 3.31
C GLU A 131 19.57 -1.06 2.90
N SER A 132 19.28 -1.95 3.86
CA SER A 132 18.76 -3.30 3.56
C SER A 132 17.41 -3.24 2.84
N ASN A 133 16.60 -2.20 3.06
CA ASN A 133 15.34 -1.99 2.36
C ASN A 133 15.54 -1.70 0.89
N VAL A 134 16.68 -1.13 0.46
CA VAL A 134 16.97 -0.93 -0.97
C VAL A 134 17.09 -2.28 -1.67
N ALA A 135 17.88 -3.19 -1.10
CA ALA A 135 18.07 -4.54 -1.63
C ALA A 135 16.77 -5.35 -1.60
N SER A 136 16.05 -5.30 -0.48
CA SER A 136 14.75 -5.96 -0.31
C SER A 136 13.71 -5.47 -1.32
N SER A 137 13.65 -4.15 -1.55
CA SER A 137 12.77 -3.56 -2.56
C SER A 137 13.13 -3.95 -3.98
N ARG A 138 14.42 -4.04 -4.31
CA ARG A 138 14.87 -4.55 -5.61
C ARG A 138 14.51 -6.02 -5.81
N ASP A 139 14.76 -6.85 -4.81
CA ASP A 139 14.39 -8.28 -4.86
C ASP A 139 12.89 -8.47 -5.01
N TRP A 140 12.09 -7.72 -4.25
CA TRP A 140 10.64 -7.72 -4.37
C TRP A 140 10.19 -7.29 -5.78
N ARG A 141 10.75 -6.20 -6.30
CA ARG A 141 10.46 -5.68 -7.66
C ARG A 141 10.71 -6.74 -8.72
N ASN A 142 11.84 -7.44 -8.63
CA ASN A 142 12.27 -8.43 -9.63
C ASN A 142 11.55 -9.77 -9.51
N ARG A 143 11.23 -10.22 -8.30
CA ARG A 143 10.72 -11.59 -8.07
C ARG A 143 9.21 -11.67 -7.95
N MET A 144 8.55 -10.63 -7.42
CA MET A 144 7.13 -10.68 -7.06
C MET A 144 6.31 -9.61 -7.77
N ALA A 145 6.81 -8.37 -7.84
CA ALA A 145 5.99 -7.22 -8.18
C ALA A 145 5.38 -7.26 -9.60
N HIS A 146 6.01 -8.03 -10.51
CA HIS A 146 5.55 -8.27 -11.87
C HIS A 146 5.03 -9.69 -12.12
N SER A 147 4.86 -10.54 -11.11
CA SER A 147 4.33 -11.90 -11.35
C SER A 147 2.86 -11.84 -11.79
N TYR A 148 2.51 -12.56 -12.86
CA TYR A 148 1.13 -12.69 -13.34
C TYR A 148 0.18 -13.28 -12.28
N GLN A 149 0.71 -14.03 -11.31
CA GLN A 149 -0.07 -14.64 -10.23
C GLN A 149 -0.69 -13.60 -9.28
N TYR A 150 -0.15 -12.38 -9.28
CA TYR A 150 -0.61 -11.27 -8.44
C TYR A 150 -1.31 -10.18 -9.24
N LEU A 151 -1.73 -10.52 -10.47
CA LEU A 151 -2.59 -9.68 -11.28
C LEU A 151 -3.99 -9.67 -10.65
N ASP A 152 -4.56 -8.48 -10.46
CA ASP A 152 -5.90 -8.36 -9.87
C ASP A 152 -7.02 -8.56 -10.91
N LEU A 153 -8.27 -8.47 -10.45
CA LEU A 153 -9.45 -8.58 -11.32
C LEU A 153 -9.50 -7.47 -12.38
N ALA A 154 -9.01 -6.27 -12.05
CA ALA A 154 -8.90 -5.13 -12.96
C ALA A 154 -7.82 -5.31 -14.05
N GLN A 155 -7.01 -6.39 -13.97
CA GLN A 155 -5.83 -6.62 -14.79
C GLN A 155 -4.74 -5.55 -14.58
N THR A 156 -4.60 -5.05 -13.36
CA THR A 156 -3.51 -4.18 -12.92
C THR A 156 -2.43 -4.98 -12.20
N SER A 157 -1.17 -4.64 -12.45
CA SER A 157 -0.04 -5.30 -11.82
C SER A 157 0.06 -4.92 -10.34
N LEU A 158 0.58 -5.85 -9.52
CA LEU A 158 0.80 -5.62 -8.08
C LEU A 158 1.63 -4.36 -7.83
N VAL A 159 2.66 -4.12 -8.63
CA VAL A 159 3.48 -2.93 -8.48
C VAL A 159 2.76 -1.63 -8.80
N THR A 160 1.90 -1.59 -9.82
CA THR A 160 1.10 -0.40 -10.12
C THR A 160 0.23 -0.02 -8.93
N ARG A 161 -0.37 -1.02 -8.28
CA ARG A 161 -1.18 -0.84 -7.07
C ARG A 161 -0.35 -0.38 -5.86
N VAL A 162 0.82 -0.98 -5.62
CA VAL A 162 1.73 -0.59 -4.53
C VAL A 162 2.19 0.86 -4.72
N CYS A 163 2.59 1.23 -5.93
CA CYS A 163 3.04 2.59 -6.25
C CYS A 163 1.92 3.63 -6.22
N ALA A 164 0.67 3.20 -6.38
CA ALA A 164 -0.51 4.04 -6.17
C ALA A 164 -0.91 4.15 -4.68
N GLU A 165 -0.21 3.47 -3.76
CA GLU A 165 -0.56 3.33 -2.34
C GLU A 165 -1.99 2.81 -2.13
N ASP A 166 -2.35 1.75 -2.86
CA ASP A 166 -3.66 1.10 -2.72
C ASP A 166 -3.79 0.41 -1.35
N SER A 167 -4.77 0.87 -0.55
CA SER A 167 -5.03 0.35 0.80
C SER A 167 -5.74 -1.00 0.81
N SER A 168 -6.28 -1.46 -0.33
CA SER A 168 -6.95 -2.75 -0.46
C SER A 168 -5.99 -3.92 -0.71
N LEU A 169 -4.69 -3.65 -0.76
CA LEU A 169 -3.65 -4.65 -0.97
C LEU A 169 -3.51 -5.59 0.23
N ILE A 170 -3.89 -6.85 0.03
CA ILE A 170 -3.63 -7.93 0.99
C ILE A 170 -2.17 -8.36 0.91
N GLN A 171 -1.64 -8.46 -0.31
CA GLN A 171 -0.24 -8.79 -0.58
C GLN A 171 0.57 -7.52 -0.78
N ALA A 172 1.83 -7.54 -0.32
CA ALA A 172 2.73 -6.39 -0.37
C ALA A 172 2.24 -5.14 0.40
N SER A 173 1.42 -5.33 1.45
CA SER A 173 0.96 -4.26 2.34
C SER A 173 2.11 -3.58 3.07
N SER A 174 3.16 -4.32 3.44
CA SER A 174 4.41 -3.77 4.00
C SER A 174 5.12 -2.82 3.03
N GLN A 175 5.16 -3.17 1.74
CA GLN A 175 5.76 -2.37 0.68
C GLN A 175 4.95 -1.09 0.44
N ALA A 176 3.62 -1.20 0.36
CA ALA A 176 2.73 -0.05 0.22
C ALA A 176 2.84 0.89 1.43
N LYS A 177 2.89 0.36 2.66
CA LYS A 177 3.10 1.14 3.88
C LYS A 177 4.46 1.86 3.87
N LEU A 178 5.54 1.13 3.58
CA LEU A 178 6.89 1.71 3.49
C LEU A 178 6.92 2.87 2.47
N LEU A 179 6.30 2.70 1.31
CA LEU A 179 6.22 3.74 0.29
C LEU A 179 5.39 4.95 0.76
N SER A 180 4.26 4.70 1.44
CA SER A 180 3.43 5.77 2.01
C SER A 180 4.20 6.56 3.08
N ASP A 181 4.95 5.87 3.94
CA ASP A 181 5.78 6.49 4.98
C ASP A 181 6.90 7.33 4.34
N ILE A 182 7.57 6.83 3.29
CA ILE A 182 8.57 7.58 2.51
C ILE A 182 7.95 8.85 1.89
N ASN A 183 6.77 8.71 1.25
CA ASN A 183 6.11 9.83 0.59
C ASN A 183 5.70 10.93 1.59
N LYS A 184 5.16 10.53 2.74
CA LYS A 184 4.81 11.44 3.84
C LYS A 184 6.04 12.09 4.46
N TYR A 185 7.10 11.32 4.72
CA TYR A 185 8.33 11.81 5.33
C TYR A 185 9.03 12.86 4.45
N LEU A 186 9.18 12.55 3.16
CA LEU A 186 9.84 13.44 2.19
C LEU A 186 8.93 14.53 1.62
N GLY A 187 7.61 14.47 1.87
CA GLY A 187 6.66 15.44 1.32
C GLY A 187 6.58 15.39 -0.21
N ILE A 188 6.70 14.20 -0.79
CA ILE A 188 6.70 13.98 -2.25
C ILE A 188 5.37 13.38 -2.70
N GLN A 189 4.91 13.78 -3.89
CA GLN A 189 3.73 13.18 -4.51
C GLN A 189 4.03 11.72 -4.91
N LYS A 190 2.97 10.91 -5.03
CA LYS A 190 3.07 9.47 -5.34
C LYS A 190 3.95 9.20 -6.56
N THR A 191 3.77 9.98 -7.64
CA THR A 191 4.49 9.85 -8.92
C THR A 191 5.79 10.65 -9.01
N ALA A 192 6.09 11.51 -8.04
CA ALA A 192 7.29 12.36 -8.06
C ALA A 192 8.52 11.65 -7.48
N PHE A 193 9.68 11.83 -8.11
CA PHE A 193 10.97 11.27 -7.68
C PHE A 193 12.00 12.35 -7.32
N GLU A 194 11.54 13.58 -7.16
CA GLU A 194 12.36 14.71 -6.72
C GLU A 194 11.86 15.19 -5.37
N ALA A 195 12.80 15.36 -4.45
CA ALA A 195 12.52 15.95 -3.15
C ALA A 195 12.07 17.39 -3.34
N THR A 196 10.94 17.76 -2.74
CA THR A 196 10.57 19.17 -2.65
C THR A 196 11.39 19.85 -1.56
N LEU A 197 11.52 21.17 -1.63
CA LEU A 197 12.13 21.98 -0.55
C LEU A 197 11.43 21.79 0.81
N LYS A 198 10.18 21.28 0.81
CA LYS A 198 9.38 21.06 2.00
C LYS A 198 9.35 19.57 2.36
N GLN A 199 10.36 19.12 3.09
CA GLN A 199 10.40 17.78 3.67
C GLN A 199 9.92 17.84 5.14
N PRO A 200 8.62 17.56 5.41
CA PRO A 200 8.06 17.70 6.75
C PRO A 200 8.69 16.73 7.75
N GLY A 201 8.98 15.49 7.34
CA GLY A 201 9.62 14.48 8.19
C GLY A 201 11.05 14.88 8.58
N VAL A 202 11.84 15.38 7.63
CA VAL A 202 13.20 15.89 7.90
C VAL A 202 13.16 17.08 8.85
N THR A 203 12.25 18.04 8.61
CA THR A 203 12.09 19.21 9.50
C THR A 203 11.73 18.78 10.92
N LEU A 204 10.75 17.88 11.07
CA LEU A 204 10.33 17.38 12.37
C LEU A 204 11.44 16.59 13.06
N CYS A 205 12.14 15.71 12.34
CA CYS A 205 13.29 14.96 12.85
C CYS A 205 14.37 15.90 13.40
N MET A 206 14.70 16.97 12.66
CA MET A 206 15.65 18.00 13.11
C MET A 206 15.16 18.78 14.33
N LEU A 207 13.86 19.07 14.43
CA LEU A 207 13.28 19.70 15.62
C LEU A 207 13.36 18.76 16.83
N CYS A 208 13.03 17.48 16.67
CA CYS A 208 13.16 16.47 17.72
C CYS A 208 14.63 16.31 18.17
N MET A 209 15.58 16.26 17.23
CA MET A 209 17.01 16.23 17.55
C MET A 209 17.48 17.50 18.26
N ALA A 210 16.97 18.68 17.88
CA ALA A 210 17.26 19.94 18.55
C ALA A 210 16.75 19.95 19.99
N LEU A 211 15.49 19.56 20.21
CA LEU A 211 14.90 19.45 21.54
C LEU A 211 15.68 18.44 22.40
N TRP A 212 15.97 17.26 21.86
CA TRP A 212 16.76 16.24 22.56
C TRP A 212 18.16 16.74 22.92
N SER A 213 18.84 17.38 21.97
CA SER A 213 20.18 17.94 22.21
C SER A 213 20.14 19.04 23.28
N LEU A 214 19.09 19.87 23.31
CA LEU A 214 18.90 20.88 24.34
C LEU A 214 18.65 20.27 25.72
N CYS A 215 17.85 19.21 25.82
CA CYS A 215 17.63 18.50 27.09
C CYS A 215 18.95 17.95 27.64
N VAL A 216 19.74 17.25 26.82
CA VAL A 216 21.06 16.74 27.25
C VAL A 216 22.03 17.89 27.54
N PHE A 217 21.94 19.00 26.81
CA PHE A 217 22.78 20.17 27.05
C PHE A 217 22.49 20.84 28.40
N ILE A 218 21.21 20.94 28.79
CA ILE A 218 20.80 21.42 30.12
C ILE A 218 21.44 20.56 31.20
N GLU A 219 21.33 19.24 31.04
CA GLU A 219 21.91 18.26 31.95
C GLU A 219 23.45 18.39 32.06
N LEU A 220 24.16 18.49 30.94
CA LEU A 220 25.62 18.70 30.93
C LEU A 220 26.03 20.02 31.59
N ARG A 221 25.25 21.09 31.38
CA ARG A 221 25.49 22.39 32.01
C ARG A 221 25.33 22.29 33.53
N ASP A 222 24.31 21.59 34.00
CA ASP A 222 24.07 21.41 35.43
C ASP A 222 25.18 20.59 36.10
N ILE A 223 25.69 19.56 35.41
CA ILE A 223 26.88 18.80 35.84
C ILE A 223 28.11 19.71 35.94
N TRP A 224 28.32 20.56 34.92
CA TRP A 224 29.46 21.48 34.88
C TRP A 224 29.41 22.53 35.98
N LEU A 225 28.25 23.15 36.21
CA LEU A 225 28.04 24.12 37.28
C LEU A 225 28.23 23.48 38.66
N HIS A 226 27.71 22.27 38.86
CA HIS A 226 27.90 21.52 40.10
C HIS A 226 29.39 21.21 40.35
N LEU A 227 30.10 20.74 39.31
CA LEU A 227 31.53 20.47 39.40
C LEU A 227 32.32 21.74 39.75
N GLN A 228 31.99 22.87 39.11
CA GLN A 228 32.63 24.16 39.38
C GLN A 228 32.37 24.62 40.83
N ALA A 229 31.15 24.49 41.34
CA ALA A 229 30.80 24.82 42.72
C ALA A 229 31.60 23.98 43.72
N MET A 230 31.71 22.67 43.48
CA MET A 230 32.50 21.76 44.32
C MET A 230 34.01 22.01 44.23
N MET A 231 34.48 22.55 43.10
CA MET A 231 35.87 22.96 42.90
C MET A 231 36.26 24.20 43.73
N GLN A 232 35.31 25.11 44.01
CA GLN A 232 35.55 26.33 44.79
C GLN A 232 35.56 26.13 46.31
N VAL A 233 34.99 25.03 46.81
CA VAL A 233 35.00 24.73 48.26
C VAL A 233 36.44 24.52 48.77
N PRO A 234 36.85 25.21 49.87
CA PRO A 234 38.18 25.07 50.45
C PRO A 234 38.56 23.63 50.79
N ARG A 235 39.84 23.27 50.63
CA ARG A 235 40.36 21.92 50.91
C ARG A 235 40.84 21.79 52.36
N ALA A 236 40.48 20.69 53.03
CA ALA A 236 40.99 20.32 54.36
C ALA A 236 41.18 18.80 54.45
N GLU A 237 41.78 18.28 55.53
CA GLU A 237 41.97 16.83 55.69
C GLU A 237 40.65 16.07 55.90
N ARG A 238 39.69 16.70 56.59
CA ARG A 238 38.36 16.15 56.86
C ARG A 238 37.29 17.06 56.27
N THR A 239 36.23 16.46 55.74
CA THR A 239 35.08 17.21 55.24
C THR A 239 34.24 17.68 56.43
N HIS A 240 33.96 18.98 56.51
CA HIS A 240 33.11 19.57 57.55
C HIS A 240 31.87 20.22 56.92
N LEU A 241 30.70 19.65 57.21
CA LEU A 241 29.39 20.18 56.85
C LEU A 241 28.77 20.83 58.08
N HIS A 242 28.46 22.13 58.04
CA HIS A 242 27.87 22.85 59.17
C HIS A 242 26.65 23.62 58.70
N LYS A 243 25.47 23.33 59.28
CA LYS A 243 24.18 23.97 58.96
C LYS A 243 23.85 24.02 57.46
N GLY A 244 24.20 22.98 56.71
CA GLY A 244 23.94 22.92 55.27
C GLY A 244 25.03 23.53 54.37
N THR A 245 26.00 24.27 54.92
CA THR A 245 27.13 24.80 54.15
C THR A 245 28.37 23.91 54.26
N PHE A 246 29.02 23.63 53.12
CA PHE A 246 30.34 22.99 53.11
C PHE A 246 31.42 24.01 53.52
N LYS A 247 31.97 23.90 54.73
CA LYS A 247 33.08 24.78 55.18
C LYS A 247 34.43 24.33 54.62
N SER A 248 34.62 23.02 54.49
CA SER A 248 35.80 22.45 53.85
C SER A 248 35.52 21.04 53.33
N LEU A 249 36.20 20.65 52.25
CA LEU A 249 36.05 19.35 51.60
C LEU A 249 37.39 18.60 51.54
N SER A 250 37.39 17.32 51.92
CA SER A 250 38.58 16.47 51.77
C SER A 250 38.91 16.18 50.30
N SER A 251 40.21 16.16 49.96
CA SER A 251 40.66 15.88 48.58
C SER A 251 40.19 14.52 48.07
N LYS A 252 40.11 13.51 48.95
CA LYS A 252 39.58 12.19 48.59
C LYS A 252 38.10 12.28 48.17
N ARG A 253 37.28 13.00 48.95
CA ARG A 253 35.86 13.19 48.63
C ARG A 253 35.67 14.03 47.36
N LEU A 254 36.48 15.06 47.16
CA LEU A 254 36.48 15.82 45.91
C LEU A 254 36.73 14.89 44.71
N ASN A 255 37.76 14.07 44.76
CA ASN A 255 38.09 13.17 43.65
C ASN A 255 36.94 12.20 43.35
N VAL A 256 36.23 11.71 44.38
CA VAL A 256 35.03 10.87 44.20
C VAL A 256 33.90 11.65 43.53
N ILE A 257 33.62 12.89 43.95
CA ILE A 257 32.60 13.74 43.32
C ILE A 257 32.98 14.05 41.87
N VAL A 258 34.22 14.44 41.61
CA VAL A 258 34.72 14.71 40.26
C VAL A 258 34.58 13.46 39.37
N ALA A 259 35.00 12.29 39.87
CA ALA A 259 34.87 11.03 39.13
C ALA A 259 33.40 10.68 38.84
N ALA A 260 32.50 10.89 39.82
CA ALA A 260 31.07 10.66 39.64
C ALA A 260 30.45 11.64 38.62
N SER A 261 30.81 12.93 38.66
CA SER A 261 30.37 13.93 37.68
C SER A 261 30.88 13.63 36.27
N LEU A 262 32.14 13.18 36.13
CA LEU A 262 32.69 12.76 34.83
C LEU A 262 31.98 11.51 34.28
N LEU A 263 31.68 10.53 35.14
CA LEU A 263 30.92 9.35 34.74
C LEU A 263 29.50 9.74 34.31
N ARG A 264 28.82 10.61 35.05
CA ARG A 264 27.50 11.14 34.68
C ARG A 264 27.54 11.85 33.33
N ALA A 265 28.52 12.72 33.10
CA ALA A 265 28.71 13.40 31.82
C ALA A 265 28.97 12.41 30.67
N LEU A 266 29.76 11.35 30.91
CA LEU A 266 30.01 10.29 29.93
C LEU A 266 28.71 9.56 29.56
N LEU A 267 27.89 9.19 30.56
CA LEU A 267 26.61 8.52 30.34
C LEU A 267 25.63 9.43 29.59
N ALA A 268 25.54 10.71 29.95
CA ALA A 268 24.72 11.70 29.24
C ALA A 268 25.16 11.88 27.77
N LEU A 269 26.46 11.95 27.50
CA LEU A 269 26.99 12.02 26.13
C LEU A 269 26.75 10.73 25.34
N ALA A 270 26.90 9.56 25.96
CA ALA A 270 26.59 8.29 25.30
C ALA A 270 25.09 8.18 24.98
N LEU A 271 24.23 8.66 25.89
CA LEU A 271 22.78 8.73 25.67
C LEU A 271 22.41 9.73 24.57
N LEU A 272 23.11 10.87 24.47
CA LEU A 272 22.95 11.82 23.36
C LEU A 272 23.18 11.12 22.01
N VAL A 273 24.32 10.42 21.86
CA VAL A 273 24.66 9.71 20.63
C VAL A 273 23.63 8.63 20.31
N ALA A 274 23.24 7.83 21.31
CA ALA A 274 22.24 6.78 21.15
C ALA A 274 20.87 7.35 20.73
N GLY A 275 20.43 8.44 21.37
CA GLY A 275 19.17 9.11 21.05
C GLY A 275 19.19 9.76 19.66
N LEU A 276 20.30 10.37 19.25
CA LEU A 276 20.45 10.91 17.89
C LEU A 276 20.40 9.80 16.83
N GLN A 277 21.05 8.66 17.07
CA GLN A 277 20.98 7.50 16.17
C GLN A 277 19.57 6.92 16.08
N TRP A 278 18.88 6.79 17.21
CA TRP A 278 17.51 6.28 17.24
C TRP A 278 16.52 7.21 16.53
N LEU A 279 16.57 8.52 16.81
CA LEU A 279 15.76 9.52 16.11
C LEU A 279 16.09 9.58 14.61
N GLY A 280 17.37 9.52 14.26
CA GLY A 280 17.85 9.54 12.88
C GLY A 280 17.49 8.29 12.08
N GLY A 281 17.21 7.16 12.72
CA GLY A 281 16.75 5.92 12.08
C GLY A 281 15.23 5.79 11.96
N THR A 282 14.45 6.70 12.57
CA THR A 282 12.99 6.59 12.60
C THR A 282 12.37 7.15 11.32
N THR A 283 11.63 6.31 10.59
CA THR A 283 11.04 6.66 9.28
C THR A 283 9.60 7.17 9.37
N SER A 284 8.90 6.84 10.45
CA SER A 284 7.51 7.24 10.70
C SER A 284 7.46 8.55 11.49
N ILE A 285 6.68 9.51 11.00
CA ILE A 285 6.50 10.83 11.63
C ILE A 285 5.88 10.70 13.03
N ALA A 286 4.92 9.78 13.21
CA ALA A 286 4.28 9.55 14.51
C ALA A 286 5.29 8.98 15.51
N ASP A 287 6.12 8.04 15.07
CA ASP A 287 7.10 7.38 15.92
C ASP A 287 8.23 8.34 16.31
N LEU A 288 8.59 9.31 15.46
CA LEU A 288 9.59 10.34 15.78
C LEU A 288 9.22 11.14 17.04
N ILE A 289 7.97 11.56 17.17
CA ILE A 289 7.50 12.34 18.32
C ILE A 289 7.49 11.47 19.57
N LEU A 290 6.98 10.24 19.46
CA LEU A 290 6.93 9.28 20.57
C LEU A 290 8.35 8.94 21.07
N ASN A 291 9.29 8.70 20.16
CA ASN A 291 10.68 8.39 20.48
C ASN A 291 11.38 9.58 21.16
N ALA A 292 11.12 10.81 20.70
CA ALA A 292 11.68 12.02 21.32
C ALA A 292 11.19 12.21 22.77
N VAL A 293 9.90 11.97 23.02
CA VAL A 293 9.34 12.05 24.39
C VAL A 293 9.88 10.93 25.27
N ALA A 294 9.99 9.70 24.74
CA ALA A 294 10.53 8.57 25.47
C ALA A 294 11.99 8.80 25.90
N LEU A 295 12.81 9.40 25.03
CA LEU A 295 14.20 9.77 25.35
C LEU A 295 14.29 10.73 26.53
N ASN A 296 13.39 11.71 26.63
CA ASN A 296 13.35 12.60 27.79
C ASN A 296 13.06 11.82 29.09
N GLY A 297 12.11 10.88 29.04
CA GLY A 297 11.82 10.01 30.18
C GLY A 297 13.00 9.12 30.61
N ILE A 298 13.87 8.72 29.67
CA ILE A 298 15.10 7.96 29.97
C ILE A 298 16.15 8.87 30.61
N LEU A 299 16.24 10.13 30.20
CA LEU A 299 17.16 11.10 30.80
C LEU A 299 16.83 11.35 32.28
N ASP A 300 15.54 11.50 32.61
CA ASP A 300 15.05 11.83 33.96
C ASP A 300 14.99 10.62 34.93
N ILE A 301 15.47 9.45 34.50
CA ILE A 301 15.26 8.20 35.24
C ILE A 301 16.01 8.15 36.57
N ASP A 302 17.16 8.82 36.66
CA ASP A 302 17.94 8.89 37.90
C ASP A 302 17.27 9.77 38.95
N ASP A 303 16.58 10.82 38.52
CA ASP A 303 15.76 11.66 39.38
C ASP A 303 14.53 10.89 39.89
N PHE A 304 13.88 10.08 39.05
CA PHE A 304 12.80 9.20 39.51
C PHE A 304 13.28 8.17 40.52
N VAL A 305 14.43 7.53 40.29
CA VAL A 305 15.03 6.59 41.26
C VAL A 305 15.40 7.30 42.56
N PHE A 306 15.94 8.52 42.47
CA PHE A 306 16.26 9.32 43.64
C PHE A 306 15.01 9.60 44.49
N GLN A 307 13.96 10.15 43.86
CA GLN A 307 12.74 10.54 44.56
C GLN A 307 11.98 9.36 45.15
N ALA A 308 11.97 8.21 44.45
CA ALA A 308 11.23 7.04 44.88
C ALA A 308 11.94 6.24 45.97
N ALA A 309 13.26 6.13 45.91
CA ALA A 309 13.99 5.14 46.70
C ALA A 309 14.96 5.71 47.75
N VAL A 310 15.38 6.98 47.68
CA VAL A 310 16.40 7.47 48.63
C VAL A 310 15.84 7.62 50.05
N PRO A 311 16.56 7.16 51.10
CA PRO A 311 16.13 7.35 52.48
C PRO A 311 15.86 8.82 52.81
N THR A 312 14.74 9.09 53.49
CA THR A 312 14.28 10.44 53.81
C THR A 312 15.33 11.29 54.53
N LYS A 313 16.18 10.68 55.38
CA LYS A 313 17.27 11.39 56.07
C LYS A 313 18.30 11.96 55.11
N ILE A 314 18.67 11.20 54.08
CA ILE A 314 19.64 11.63 53.07
C ILE A 314 18.99 12.66 52.13
N GLN A 315 17.72 12.46 51.79
CA GLN A 315 16.94 13.45 51.03
C GLN A 315 16.82 14.79 51.77
N LEU A 316 16.51 14.77 53.09
CA LEU A 316 16.47 15.97 53.93
C LEU A 316 17.84 16.63 54.05
N ALA A 317 18.92 15.86 54.13
CA ALA A 317 20.28 16.40 54.18
C ALA A 317 20.69 17.07 52.86
N LEU A 318 20.30 16.50 51.71
CA LEU A 318 20.51 17.11 50.40
C LEU A 318 19.67 18.37 50.22
N ARG A 319 18.40 18.35 50.64
CA ARG A 319 17.50 19.53 50.65
C ARG A 319 17.99 20.65 51.55
N GLY A 320 18.66 20.30 52.64
CA GLY A 320 19.23 21.24 53.59
C GLY A 320 20.56 21.85 53.15
N LEU A 321 21.10 21.50 51.97
CA LEU A 321 22.33 22.11 51.46
C LEU A 321 22.08 23.55 51.03
N GLU A 322 22.85 24.47 51.60
CA GLU A 322 22.82 25.88 51.19
C GLU A 322 23.44 26.05 49.80
N PRO A 323 22.90 26.94 48.95
CA PRO A 323 23.49 27.24 47.65
C PRO A 323 24.94 27.74 47.76
N ILE A 324 25.80 27.30 46.84
CA ILE A 324 27.19 27.75 46.76
C ILE A 324 27.23 28.97 45.82
N ALA A 325 27.70 30.12 46.32
CA ALA A 325 27.85 31.33 45.52
C ALA A 325 29.03 31.18 44.56
N LEU A 326 28.78 31.27 43.25
CA LEU A 326 29.82 31.31 42.22
C LEU A 326 30.03 32.76 41.77
N PRO A 327 31.28 33.28 41.75
CA PRO A 327 31.58 34.55 41.09
C PRO A 327 31.42 34.38 39.58
N TYR A 328 30.58 35.23 38.97
CA TYR A 328 30.30 35.17 37.54
C TYR A 328 30.81 36.43 36.83
N SER A 329 31.76 36.25 35.89
CA SER A 329 32.35 37.35 35.12
C SER A 329 31.66 37.53 33.76
N LYS A 330 31.47 38.78 33.32
CA LYS A 330 30.87 39.12 32.01
C LYS A 330 31.58 38.45 30.83
N ARG A 331 32.92 38.39 30.85
CA ARG A 331 33.71 37.73 29.78
C ARG A 331 33.44 36.23 29.73
N LYS A 332 33.33 35.59 30.89
CA LYS A 332 33.01 34.17 30.99
C LYS A 332 31.63 33.88 30.39
N SER A 333 30.64 34.71 30.71
CA SER A 333 29.29 34.62 30.13
C SER A 333 29.26 34.67 28.61
N GLN A 334 30.05 35.57 28.01
CA GLN A 334 30.13 35.71 26.56
C GLN A 334 30.80 34.49 25.91
N VAL A 335 31.89 34.00 26.48
CA VAL A 335 32.59 32.80 25.99
C VAL A 335 31.70 31.56 26.12
N GLU A 336 31.00 31.42 27.24
CA GLU A 336 30.04 30.33 27.47
C GLU A 336 28.89 30.39 26.46
N SER A 337 28.29 31.56 26.25
CA SER A 337 27.22 31.73 25.26
C SER A 337 27.68 31.39 23.84
N ALA A 338 28.88 31.83 23.45
CA ALA A 338 29.46 31.50 22.15
C ALA A 338 29.74 30.00 22.01
N PHE A 339 30.35 29.38 23.03
CA PHE A 339 30.58 27.93 23.06
C PHE A 339 29.26 27.16 22.93
N ASN A 340 28.23 27.54 23.69
CA ASN A 340 26.92 26.90 23.66
C ASN A 340 26.28 27.00 22.28
N PHE A 341 26.38 28.16 21.63
CA PHE A 341 25.88 28.37 20.28
C PHE A 341 26.60 27.46 19.26
N PHE A 342 27.93 27.43 19.28
CA PHE A 342 28.71 26.56 18.37
C PHE A 342 28.50 25.08 18.67
N ALA A 343 28.42 24.69 19.94
CA ALA A 343 28.15 23.32 20.34
C ALA A 343 26.78 22.86 19.85
N LEU A 344 25.72 23.67 20.04
CA LEU A 344 24.38 23.36 19.53
C LEU A 344 24.36 23.27 18.00
N PHE A 345 25.03 24.21 17.31
CA PHE A 345 25.13 24.18 15.85
C PHE A 345 25.81 22.89 15.36
N LEU A 346 26.94 22.49 15.95
CA LEU A 346 27.64 21.26 15.59
C LEU A 346 26.82 20.00 15.94
N MET A 347 26.17 19.99 17.11
CA MET A 347 25.29 18.90 17.54
C MET A 347 24.08 18.71 16.61
N LEU A 348 23.70 19.71 15.81
CA LEU A 348 22.65 19.58 14.81
C LEU A 348 23.20 19.33 13.41
N LEU A 349 24.30 19.99 13.03
CA LEU A 349 24.90 19.83 11.70
C LEU A 349 25.43 18.41 11.48
N ILE A 350 26.06 17.81 12.50
CA ILE A 350 26.62 16.46 12.41
C ILE A 350 25.52 15.41 12.15
N PRO A 351 24.48 15.25 12.98
CA PRO A 351 23.44 14.25 12.72
C PRO A 351 22.63 14.58 11.47
N TYR A 352 22.44 15.85 11.10
CA TYR A 352 21.83 16.20 9.81
C TYR A 352 22.62 15.60 8.63
N THR A 353 23.93 15.81 8.61
CA THR A 353 24.79 15.36 7.50
C THR A 353 25.10 13.87 7.53
N VAL A 354 25.20 13.25 8.70
CA VAL A 354 25.60 11.86 8.88
C VAL A 354 24.42 10.89 8.96
N LEU A 355 23.27 11.32 9.49
CA LEU A 355 22.12 10.44 9.72
C LEU A 355 20.94 10.81 8.80
N VAL A 356 20.47 12.05 8.86
CA VAL A 356 19.20 12.46 8.23
C VAL A 356 19.31 12.58 6.71
N LEU A 357 20.38 13.18 6.21
CA LEU A 357 20.60 13.36 4.77
C LEU A 357 20.82 11.99 4.06
N PRO A 358 21.67 11.08 4.56
CA PRO A 358 21.78 9.73 4.00
C PRO A 358 20.46 8.96 4.06
N LEU A 359 19.72 9.01 5.17
CA LEU A 359 18.41 8.36 5.28
C LEU A 359 17.46 8.85 4.18
N SER A 360 17.38 10.17 3.96
CA SER A 360 16.53 10.78 2.93
C SER A 360 16.91 10.31 1.53
N HIS A 361 18.20 10.20 1.23
CA HIS A 361 18.68 9.66 -0.04
C HIS A 361 18.31 8.18 -0.21
N ARG A 362 18.47 7.37 0.84
CA ARG A 362 18.11 5.94 0.80
C ARG A 362 16.61 5.74 0.67
N MET A 363 15.78 6.56 1.31
CA MET A 363 14.32 6.54 1.12
C MET A 363 13.94 6.80 -0.34
N LEU A 364 14.61 7.77 -0.98
CA LEU A 364 14.39 8.04 -2.39
C LEU A 364 14.87 6.89 -3.29
N GLU A 365 15.99 6.25 -2.94
CA GLU A 365 16.51 5.07 -3.63
C GLU A 365 15.53 3.88 -3.53
N VAL A 366 14.99 3.60 -2.35
CA VAL A 366 13.92 2.60 -2.13
C VAL A 366 12.73 2.90 -3.03
N LYS A 367 12.24 4.15 -3.03
CA LYS A 367 11.12 4.56 -3.90
C LYS A 367 11.45 4.35 -5.38
N LYS A 368 12.67 4.64 -5.81
CA LYS A 368 13.12 4.42 -7.19
C LYS A 368 13.13 2.93 -7.54
N GLU A 369 13.73 2.08 -6.72
CA GLU A 369 13.75 0.62 -6.95
C GLU A 369 12.34 0.02 -7.04
N MET A 370 11.40 0.52 -6.23
CA MET A 370 10.03 0.01 -6.23
C MET A 370 9.19 0.53 -7.41
N CYS A 371 9.29 1.82 -7.71
CA CYS A 371 8.30 2.52 -8.53
C CYS A 371 8.86 3.23 -9.76
N PHE A 372 10.17 3.33 -9.93
CA PHE A 372 10.71 3.93 -11.14
C PHE A 372 10.51 3.00 -12.35
N GLY A 373 10.40 3.61 -13.53
CA GLY A 373 10.21 2.89 -14.80
C GLY A 373 8.77 2.44 -15.05
N ILE A 374 8.62 1.48 -15.96
CA ILE A 374 7.31 0.94 -16.37
C ILE A 374 6.76 0.08 -15.21
N GLN A 375 5.53 0.35 -14.79
CA GLN A 375 4.88 -0.38 -13.70
C GLN A 375 3.82 -1.35 -14.22
N ASN A 376 3.19 -1.00 -15.34
CA ASN A 376 2.00 -1.65 -15.86
C ASN A 376 2.33 -2.83 -16.80
N PHE A 377 3.07 -3.81 -16.29
CA PHE A 377 3.27 -5.09 -16.97
C PHE A 377 3.42 -6.24 -15.97
N VAL A 378 3.13 -7.45 -16.42
CA VAL A 378 3.37 -8.69 -15.70
C VAL A 378 4.12 -9.69 -16.57
N VAL A 379 4.75 -10.67 -15.93
CA VAL A 379 5.51 -11.74 -16.56
C VAL A 379 5.07 -13.10 -16.03
N ALA A 380 5.08 -14.09 -16.91
CA ALA A 380 4.81 -15.49 -16.61
C ALA A 380 5.86 -16.37 -17.27
N TYR A 381 6.40 -17.34 -16.55
CA TYR A 381 7.30 -18.36 -17.11
C TYR A 381 6.49 -19.58 -17.52
N ASN A 382 6.52 -19.93 -18.80
CA ASN A 382 5.97 -21.17 -19.30
C ASN A 382 7.04 -22.27 -19.17
N SER A 383 6.84 -23.21 -18.25
CA SER A 383 7.79 -24.29 -17.98
C SER A 383 7.92 -25.29 -19.14
N ASP A 384 6.86 -25.47 -19.93
CA ASP A 384 6.83 -26.47 -20.99
C ASP A 384 7.63 -26.00 -22.21
N VAL A 385 7.54 -24.70 -22.50
CA VAL A 385 8.29 -24.06 -23.59
C VAL A 385 9.67 -23.55 -23.12
N GLY A 386 9.84 -23.39 -21.80
CA GLY A 386 11.06 -22.83 -21.21
C GLY A 386 11.23 -21.33 -21.46
N MET A 387 10.14 -20.59 -21.70
CA MET A 387 10.15 -19.18 -22.12
C MET A 387 9.32 -18.30 -21.19
N THR A 388 9.79 -17.06 -20.96
CA THR A 388 9.05 -16.03 -20.23
C THR A 388 8.24 -15.18 -21.19
N TYR A 389 6.94 -15.03 -20.90
CA TYR A 389 6.02 -14.17 -21.63
C TYR A 389 5.68 -12.94 -20.78
N GLY A 390 5.62 -11.77 -21.42
CA GLY A 390 5.20 -10.51 -20.80
C GLY A 390 3.84 -10.07 -21.30
N LEU A 391 3.02 -9.50 -20.43
CA LEU A 391 1.74 -8.88 -20.75
C LEU A 391 1.73 -7.45 -20.19
N MET A 392 1.42 -6.46 -21.02
CA MET A 392 1.16 -5.11 -20.53
C MET A 392 -0.14 -5.11 -19.72
N SER A 393 -0.04 -4.77 -18.44
CA SER A 393 -1.18 -4.64 -17.55
C SER A 393 -1.81 -3.26 -17.70
N ARG A 394 -3.01 -3.08 -17.16
CA ARG A 394 -3.68 -1.78 -17.16
C ARG A 394 -3.06 -0.83 -16.13
N GLY A 395 -3.15 0.47 -16.40
CA GLY A 395 -2.73 1.53 -15.48
C GLY A 395 -3.87 1.99 -14.56
N MET A 396 -3.53 2.56 -13.40
CA MET A 396 -4.52 3.05 -12.41
C MET A 396 -5.27 4.33 -12.83
N ALA A 397 -4.70 5.15 -13.71
CA ALA A 397 -5.25 6.47 -14.07
C ALA A 397 -6.32 6.42 -15.18
N GLU A 398 -6.55 5.25 -15.78
CA GLU A 398 -7.49 5.09 -16.88
C GLU A 398 -8.90 4.88 -16.30
N LYS A 399 -9.73 5.93 -16.35
CA LYS A 399 -11.14 5.83 -15.96
C LYS A 399 -11.80 4.78 -16.84
N ARG A 400 -12.19 3.65 -16.25
CA ARG A 400 -12.53 2.43 -17.00
C ARG A 400 -13.86 1.83 -16.57
N ASP A 401 -14.53 1.21 -17.54
CA ASP A 401 -15.66 0.31 -17.32
C ASP A 401 -15.24 -0.97 -16.59
N PRO A 402 -16.00 -1.41 -15.58
CA PRO A 402 -15.66 -2.59 -14.80
C PRO A 402 -15.49 -3.82 -15.70
N THR A 403 -14.53 -4.67 -15.37
CA THR A 403 -14.42 -6.00 -15.97
C THR A 403 -15.63 -6.86 -15.59
N LEU A 404 -15.92 -7.90 -16.36
CA LEU A 404 -17.03 -8.81 -16.04
C LEU A 404 -16.94 -9.39 -14.62
N PRO A 405 -15.76 -9.84 -14.11
CA PRO A 405 -15.63 -10.26 -12.72
C PRO A 405 -15.86 -9.13 -11.71
N GLU A 406 -15.39 -7.91 -11.97
CA GLU A 406 -15.65 -6.77 -11.08
C GLU A 406 -17.13 -6.43 -11.02
N LEU A 407 -17.83 -6.46 -12.16
CA LEU A 407 -19.27 -6.24 -12.24
C LEU A 407 -20.04 -7.36 -11.53
N ALA A 408 -19.61 -8.62 -11.67
CA ALA A 408 -20.17 -9.75 -10.95
C ALA A 408 -20.00 -9.61 -9.43
N VAL A 409 -18.82 -9.20 -8.96
CA VAL A 409 -18.57 -8.93 -7.54
C VAL A 409 -19.37 -7.73 -7.08
N GLU A 410 -19.40 -6.63 -7.84
CA GLU A 410 -20.10 -5.41 -7.48
C GLU A 410 -21.60 -5.64 -7.29
N THR A 411 -22.21 -6.38 -8.21
CA THR A 411 -23.64 -6.71 -8.19
C THR A 411 -23.99 -7.71 -7.10
N PHE A 412 -23.06 -8.59 -6.70
CA PHE A 412 -23.35 -9.66 -5.75
C PHE A 412 -22.85 -9.42 -4.32
N LYS A 413 -21.82 -8.61 -4.08
CA LYS A 413 -21.17 -8.44 -2.76
C LYS A 413 -22.10 -7.98 -1.64
N PHE A 414 -23.20 -7.33 -1.99
CA PHE A 414 -24.25 -6.88 -1.05
C PHE A 414 -25.61 -7.52 -1.33
N ALA A 415 -25.68 -8.58 -2.15
CA ALA A 415 -26.93 -9.27 -2.46
C ALA A 415 -27.55 -10.01 -1.25
N GLN A 416 -26.89 -10.00 -0.07
CA GLN A 416 -27.42 -10.54 1.17
C GLN A 416 -27.49 -9.52 2.31
N ASP A 417 -28.71 -9.21 2.73
CA ASP A 417 -29.01 -8.68 4.07
C ASP A 417 -29.18 -9.82 5.12
N ARG A 418 -29.08 -11.10 4.75
CA ARG A 418 -29.23 -12.25 5.67
C ARG A 418 -28.22 -13.37 5.39
N PRO A 419 -27.72 -14.10 6.42
CA PRO A 419 -26.79 -15.21 6.24
C PRO A 419 -27.38 -16.29 5.32
N TRP A 420 -26.61 -16.74 4.32
CA TRP A 420 -26.97 -17.93 3.55
C TRP A 420 -27.04 -19.12 4.50
N THR A 421 -28.25 -19.58 4.80
CA THR A 421 -28.46 -20.85 5.49
C THR A 421 -28.79 -21.87 4.42
N LYS A 422 -27.98 -22.92 4.31
CA LYS A 422 -28.25 -24.10 3.49
C LYS A 422 -29.48 -24.83 4.04
N LYS A 423 -30.67 -24.26 3.91
CA LYS A 423 -31.90 -25.03 4.05
C LYS A 423 -31.99 -25.91 2.82
N GLU A 424 -32.17 -27.22 3.02
CA GLU A 424 -32.46 -28.15 1.93
C GLU A 424 -33.58 -27.57 1.05
N GLY A 425 -33.24 -27.21 -0.19
CA GLY A 425 -34.18 -26.67 -1.16
C GLY A 425 -34.20 -25.15 -1.36
N SER A 426 -33.38 -24.33 -0.68
CA SER A 426 -33.27 -22.91 -1.02
C SER A 426 -32.43 -22.73 -2.30
N GLU A 427 -33.04 -22.20 -3.37
CA GLU A 427 -32.35 -21.84 -4.62
C GLU A 427 -31.17 -20.89 -4.33
N ALA A 428 -30.07 -21.06 -5.07
CA ALA A 428 -28.96 -20.14 -5.00
C ALA A 428 -29.45 -18.73 -5.38
N LEU A 429 -28.99 -17.71 -4.66
CA LEU A 429 -29.30 -16.32 -5.00
C LEU A 429 -28.96 -16.07 -6.48
N PRO A 430 -29.89 -15.48 -7.27
CA PRO A 430 -29.61 -15.17 -8.66
C PRO A 430 -28.41 -14.22 -8.72
N ALA A 431 -27.37 -14.64 -9.43
CA ALA A 431 -26.21 -13.82 -9.70
C ALA A 431 -26.26 -13.39 -11.17
N ASP A 432 -26.25 -12.09 -11.42
CA ASP A 432 -26.52 -11.55 -12.74
C ASP A 432 -25.37 -11.75 -13.73
N TYR A 433 -24.13 -11.92 -13.27
CA TYR A 433 -22.95 -12.00 -14.14
C TYR A 433 -22.01 -13.17 -13.82
N MET A 434 -22.44 -14.12 -13.00
CA MET A 434 -21.63 -15.28 -12.64
C MET A 434 -22.47 -16.51 -12.30
N GLN A 435 -21.86 -17.68 -12.40
CA GLN A 435 -22.46 -18.93 -11.95
C GLN A 435 -21.87 -19.34 -10.61
N LEU A 436 -22.73 -19.51 -9.60
CA LEU A 436 -22.31 -19.98 -8.28
C LEU A 436 -22.32 -21.51 -8.24
N GLY A 437 -21.14 -22.09 -8.03
CA GLY A 437 -21.02 -23.52 -7.70
C GLY A 437 -21.40 -23.77 -6.25
N LEU A 438 -22.18 -24.83 -5.98
CA LEU A 438 -22.51 -25.25 -4.61
C LEU A 438 -21.37 -26.03 -3.95
N TYR A 439 -20.41 -26.51 -4.76
CA TYR A 439 -19.29 -27.34 -4.32
C TYR A 439 -17.97 -26.86 -4.96
N PRO A 440 -16.82 -26.96 -4.27
CA PRO A 440 -15.51 -26.59 -4.82
C PRO A 440 -15.18 -27.29 -6.14
N GLN A 441 -15.57 -28.55 -6.31
CA GLN A 441 -15.34 -29.29 -7.55
C GLN A 441 -16.11 -28.68 -8.72
N GLN A 442 -17.32 -28.15 -8.50
CA GLN A 442 -18.09 -27.50 -9.55
C GLN A 442 -17.46 -26.16 -9.95
N PHE A 443 -16.93 -25.41 -8.99
CA PHE A 443 -16.19 -24.18 -9.26
C PHE A 443 -14.93 -24.45 -10.07
N GLU A 444 -14.08 -25.39 -9.63
CA GLU A 444 -12.87 -25.74 -10.36
C GLU A 444 -13.18 -26.28 -11.75
N PHE A 445 -14.18 -27.17 -11.85
CA PHE A 445 -14.61 -27.70 -13.13
C PHE A 445 -15.10 -26.59 -14.06
N GLY A 446 -15.92 -25.65 -13.58
CA GLY A 446 -16.38 -24.50 -14.38
C GLY A 446 -15.25 -23.54 -14.76
N ARG A 447 -14.24 -23.36 -13.91
CA ARG A 447 -13.10 -22.46 -14.13
C ARG A 447 -12.17 -22.93 -15.25
N ILE A 448 -11.96 -24.24 -15.38
CA ILE A 448 -11.01 -24.81 -16.34
C ILE A 448 -11.67 -25.34 -17.62
N ARG A 449 -13.01 -25.40 -17.66
CA ARG A 449 -13.75 -26.00 -18.77
C ARG A 449 -13.56 -25.20 -20.05
N LYS A 450 -13.30 -25.90 -21.16
CA LYS A 450 -13.24 -25.28 -22.50
C LYS A 450 -14.65 -25.03 -23.04
N MET A 451 -14.80 -24.09 -23.97
CA MET A 451 -16.10 -23.79 -24.59
C MET A 451 -16.73 -25.00 -25.27
N ALA A 452 -15.94 -25.88 -25.91
CA ALA A 452 -16.46 -27.12 -26.51
C ALA A 452 -17.11 -28.04 -25.48
N GLU A 453 -16.46 -28.22 -24.32
CA GLU A 453 -16.98 -29.03 -23.21
C GLU A 453 -18.21 -28.35 -22.57
N GLU A 454 -18.22 -27.01 -22.50
CA GLU A 454 -19.37 -26.24 -22.03
C GLU A 454 -20.59 -26.40 -22.96
N ALA A 455 -20.37 -26.38 -24.27
CA ALA A 455 -21.40 -26.61 -25.29
C ALA A 455 -22.00 -28.01 -25.25
N ASP A 456 -21.24 -29.00 -24.79
CA ASP A 456 -21.73 -30.37 -24.51
C ASP A 456 -22.44 -30.46 -23.15
N TYR A 457 -21.96 -29.73 -22.14
CA TYR A 457 -22.56 -29.69 -20.81
C TYR A 457 -23.90 -28.95 -20.77
N PHE A 458 -24.13 -28.01 -21.68
CA PHE A 458 -25.38 -27.26 -21.81
C PHE A 458 -26.16 -27.73 -23.07
N PRO A 459 -26.75 -28.95 -23.07
CA PRO A 459 -27.31 -29.59 -24.26
C PRO A 459 -28.72 -29.07 -24.58
N VAL A 460 -28.98 -27.77 -24.43
CA VAL A 460 -30.27 -27.18 -24.81
C VAL A 460 -30.10 -26.32 -26.04
N CYS A 461 -30.97 -26.53 -27.02
CA CYS A 461 -31.02 -25.75 -28.25
C CYS A 461 -32.35 -24.97 -28.37
N TRP A 462 -32.76 -24.33 -27.31
CA TRP A 462 -33.91 -23.43 -27.35
C TRP A 462 -33.50 -22.12 -26.71
N GLU A 463 -33.86 -21.04 -27.39
CA GLU A 463 -33.58 -19.70 -26.93
C GLU A 463 -34.60 -19.34 -25.87
N ARG A 464 -34.12 -19.03 -24.68
CA ARG A 464 -34.95 -18.46 -23.63
C ARG A 464 -34.58 -17.00 -23.54
N ASP A 465 -35.46 -16.14 -24.03
CA ASP A 465 -35.35 -14.71 -23.74
C ASP A 465 -35.35 -14.55 -22.22
N VAL A 466 -34.36 -13.85 -21.69
CA VAL A 466 -34.28 -13.60 -20.25
C VAL A 466 -35.20 -12.43 -19.97
N ASN A 467 -36.42 -12.72 -19.51
CA ASN A 467 -37.32 -11.67 -19.05
C ASN A 467 -36.97 -11.36 -17.58
N PRO A 468 -36.39 -10.18 -17.27
CA PRO A 468 -36.07 -9.83 -15.89
C PRO A 468 -37.32 -9.77 -14.99
N ASP A 469 -38.50 -9.55 -15.59
CA ASP A 469 -39.77 -9.37 -14.88
C ASP A 469 -40.61 -10.65 -14.75
N ASP A 470 -40.18 -11.78 -15.34
CA ASP A 470 -40.93 -13.05 -15.25
C ASP A 470 -40.49 -13.90 -14.04
N PRO A 471 -41.31 -14.03 -12.99
CA PRO A 471 -40.98 -14.85 -11.82
C PRO A 471 -40.92 -16.36 -12.12
N SER A 472 -41.46 -16.82 -13.26
CA SER A 472 -41.36 -18.23 -13.69
C SER A 472 -39.99 -18.59 -14.28
N ASP A 473 -39.18 -17.58 -14.63
CA ASP A 473 -37.76 -17.74 -14.99
C ASP A 473 -36.86 -17.98 -13.76
N ALA A 474 -37.38 -17.91 -12.54
CA ALA A 474 -36.61 -18.15 -11.32
C ALA A 474 -36.26 -19.63 -11.08
N ALA A 475 -36.95 -20.59 -11.71
CA ALA A 475 -36.61 -22.01 -11.61
C ALA A 475 -35.17 -22.23 -12.10
N GLY A 476 -34.37 -23.04 -11.38
CA GLY A 476 -32.90 -23.10 -11.49
C GLY A 476 -32.20 -23.06 -12.87
N LEU A 477 -32.88 -23.40 -13.97
CA LEU A 477 -32.38 -23.18 -15.35
C LEU A 477 -32.37 -21.70 -15.76
N GLY A 478 -33.35 -20.89 -15.37
CA GLY A 478 -33.44 -19.49 -15.77
C GLY A 478 -32.45 -18.58 -15.02
N ALA A 479 -32.09 -18.90 -13.77
CA ALA A 479 -31.00 -18.22 -13.08
C ALA A 479 -29.64 -18.44 -13.76
N ILE A 480 -29.37 -19.67 -14.22
CA ILE A 480 -28.16 -19.99 -15.00
C ILE A 480 -28.19 -19.28 -16.36
N ALA A 481 -29.34 -19.31 -17.04
CA ALA A 481 -29.52 -18.66 -18.34
C ALA A 481 -29.33 -17.13 -18.24
N ARG A 482 -29.86 -16.49 -17.19
CA ARG A 482 -29.69 -15.05 -16.92
C ARG A 482 -28.22 -14.68 -16.77
N GLY A 483 -27.50 -15.37 -15.88
CA GLY A 483 -26.08 -15.09 -15.64
C GLY A 483 -25.23 -15.23 -16.91
N ARG A 484 -25.50 -16.25 -17.73
CA ARG A 484 -24.81 -16.49 -19.00
C ARG A 484 -25.18 -15.49 -20.08
N MET A 485 -26.46 -15.10 -20.17
CA MET A 485 -26.93 -14.13 -21.14
C MET A 485 -26.37 -12.74 -20.88
N ASN A 486 -26.36 -12.29 -19.63
CA ASN A 486 -25.74 -11.03 -19.25
C ASN A 486 -24.22 -11.03 -19.50
N ALA A 487 -23.54 -12.14 -19.24
CA ALA A 487 -22.12 -12.31 -19.60
C ALA A 487 -21.90 -12.28 -21.13
N ALA A 488 -22.80 -12.89 -21.90
CA ALA A 488 -22.78 -12.86 -23.36
C ALA A 488 -22.97 -11.44 -23.90
N ALA A 489 -23.96 -10.70 -23.40
CA ALA A 489 -24.23 -9.32 -23.76
C ALA A 489 -23.02 -8.43 -23.43
N PHE A 490 -22.43 -8.59 -22.24
CA PHE A 490 -21.22 -7.86 -21.83
C PHE A 490 -20.05 -8.10 -22.80
N ALA A 491 -19.81 -9.35 -23.21
CA ALA A 491 -18.71 -9.71 -24.11
C ALA A 491 -18.80 -9.01 -25.47
N VAL A 492 -20.01 -8.66 -25.94
CA VAL A 492 -20.25 -7.94 -27.20
C VAL A 492 -20.61 -6.47 -26.98
N ASN A 493 -20.24 -5.91 -25.81
CA ASN A 493 -20.48 -4.52 -25.43
C ASN A 493 -21.96 -4.08 -25.54
N SER A 494 -22.87 -4.94 -25.09
CA SER A 494 -24.31 -4.71 -25.11
C SER A 494 -24.92 -4.92 -23.72
N LYS A 495 -26.09 -4.33 -23.50
CA LYS A 495 -26.95 -4.56 -22.33
C LYS A 495 -28.24 -5.30 -22.68
N ALA A 496 -28.34 -5.79 -23.91
CA ALA A 496 -29.50 -6.55 -24.38
C ALA A 496 -29.68 -7.85 -23.58
N THR A 497 -30.93 -8.20 -23.30
CA THR A 497 -31.29 -9.42 -22.56
C THR A 497 -31.93 -10.48 -23.44
N THR A 498 -32.14 -10.18 -24.73
CA THR A 498 -32.80 -11.08 -25.69
C THR A 498 -31.86 -11.48 -26.82
N CYS A 499 -32.05 -12.69 -27.34
CA CYS A 499 -31.25 -13.18 -28.46
C CYS A 499 -31.47 -12.34 -29.72
N LYS A 500 -32.71 -11.90 -29.94
CA LYS A 500 -33.10 -11.09 -31.09
C LYS A 500 -32.33 -9.77 -31.20
N GLU A 501 -32.13 -9.08 -30.08
CA GLU A 501 -31.36 -7.83 -30.03
C GLU A 501 -29.87 -8.04 -30.27
N LEU A 502 -29.35 -9.21 -29.94
CA LEU A 502 -27.95 -9.58 -30.09
C LEU A 502 -27.62 -10.29 -31.42
N LYS A 503 -28.62 -10.50 -32.30
CA LYS A 503 -28.44 -11.24 -33.57
C LYS A 503 -27.28 -10.71 -34.42
N SER A 504 -27.13 -9.40 -34.50
CA SER A 504 -26.06 -8.75 -35.26
C SER A 504 -24.67 -8.91 -34.64
N SER A 505 -24.56 -9.47 -33.44
CA SER A 505 -23.27 -9.72 -32.79
C SER A 505 -22.83 -11.17 -32.90
N CYS A 506 -23.66 -12.07 -33.43
CA CYS A 506 -23.41 -13.51 -33.50
C CYS A 506 -22.15 -13.90 -34.33
N PHE A 507 -21.69 -13.02 -35.21
CA PHE A 507 -20.50 -13.22 -36.04
C PHE A 507 -19.21 -12.67 -35.43
N LEU A 508 -19.27 -12.00 -34.27
CA LEU A 508 -18.07 -11.51 -33.59
C LEU A 508 -17.26 -12.69 -33.01
N PRO A 509 -15.92 -12.63 -33.02
CA PRO A 509 -15.08 -13.65 -32.38
C PRO A 509 -15.44 -13.86 -30.90
N GLU A 510 -15.73 -12.78 -30.17
CA GLU A 510 -16.03 -12.77 -28.73
C GLU A 510 -17.42 -13.35 -28.39
N ALA A 511 -18.29 -13.53 -29.39
CA ALA A 511 -19.68 -13.95 -29.23
C ALA A 511 -19.87 -15.46 -28.96
N ARG A 512 -18.87 -16.16 -28.41
CA ARG A 512 -18.96 -17.60 -28.12
C ARG A 512 -20.08 -17.92 -27.13
N MET A 513 -20.12 -17.23 -25.99
CA MET A 513 -21.19 -17.41 -25.00
C MET A 513 -22.55 -17.00 -25.57
N LEU A 514 -22.58 -15.99 -26.45
CA LEU A 514 -23.81 -15.59 -27.14
C LEU A 514 -24.32 -16.72 -28.05
N ARG A 515 -23.46 -17.36 -28.84
CA ARG A 515 -23.83 -18.51 -29.69
C ARG A 515 -24.31 -19.71 -28.87
N LEU A 516 -23.81 -19.86 -27.64
CA LEU A 516 -24.26 -20.91 -26.72
C LEU A 516 -25.67 -20.65 -26.21
N MET A 517 -25.97 -19.41 -25.84
CA MET A 517 -27.27 -19.02 -25.32
C MET A 517 -28.32 -18.81 -26.41
N CYS A 518 -27.89 -18.37 -27.59
CA CYS A 518 -28.73 -17.94 -28.72
C CYS A 518 -28.43 -18.76 -29.98
N GLY A 519 -28.41 -20.08 -29.83
CA GLY A 519 -28.03 -20.98 -30.91
C GLY A 519 -28.90 -20.83 -32.16
N GLN A 520 -30.21 -20.62 -32.03
CA GLN A 520 -31.11 -20.55 -33.18
C GLN A 520 -31.00 -19.22 -33.94
N THR A 521 -31.07 -18.10 -33.22
CA THR A 521 -30.89 -16.72 -33.70
C THR A 521 -29.52 -16.52 -34.31
N CYS A 522 -28.48 -17.13 -33.73
CA CYS A 522 -27.14 -17.10 -34.31
C CYS A 522 -26.97 -18.09 -35.47
N GLY A 523 -27.93 -18.97 -35.78
CA GLY A 523 -27.88 -19.90 -36.91
C GLY A 523 -27.14 -21.22 -36.65
N CYS A 524 -26.91 -21.62 -35.41
CA CYS A 524 -26.34 -22.94 -35.09
C CYS A 524 -27.22 -24.10 -35.59
N THR A 525 -28.54 -23.92 -35.64
CA THR A 525 -29.51 -24.92 -36.15
C THR A 525 -29.77 -24.82 -37.64
N ASP A 526 -29.54 -23.66 -38.24
CA ASP A 526 -29.86 -23.40 -39.64
C ASP A 526 -28.71 -23.85 -40.55
N PRO A 527 -28.89 -24.89 -41.38
CA PRO A 527 -27.88 -25.34 -42.31
C PRO A 527 -27.55 -24.28 -43.37
N MET A 528 -28.46 -23.37 -43.70
CA MET A 528 -28.23 -22.31 -44.69
C MET A 528 -27.45 -21.13 -44.13
N SER A 529 -27.27 -21.04 -42.81
CA SER A 529 -26.47 -19.98 -42.18
C SER A 529 -24.97 -20.13 -42.46
N SER A 530 -24.24 -19.02 -42.37
CA SER A 530 -22.77 -19.01 -42.48
C SER A 530 -22.13 -20.05 -41.54
N PRO A 531 -21.32 -20.99 -42.06
CA PRO A 531 -20.62 -22.03 -41.28
C PRO A 531 -19.62 -21.49 -40.26
N LEU A 532 -19.21 -20.22 -40.36
CA LEU A 532 -18.29 -19.59 -39.39
C LEU A 532 -18.84 -19.70 -37.97
N TYR A 533 -17.98 -20.17 -37.06
CA TYR A 533 -18.28 -20.36 -35.64
C TYR A 533 -19.40 -21.39 -35.35
N LYS A 534 -19.86 -22.18 -36.33
CA LYS A 534 -20.96 -23.16 -36.18
C LYS A 534 -20.48 -24.51 -35.68
N ILE A 535 -19.78 -24.48 -34.55
CA ILE A 535 -19.12 -25.63 -33.92
C ILE A 535 -19.14 -25.47 -32.40
N ARG A 536 -18.83 -26.55 -31.68
CA ARG A 536 -18.84 -26.57 -30.20
C ARG A 536 -17.78 -25.65 -29.60
N ALA A 537 -16.56 -25.66 -30.14
CA ALA A 537 -15.46 -24.83 -29.63
C ALA A 537 -15.77 -23.32 -29.68
N GLU A 538 -16.67 -22.93 -30.58
CA GLU A 538 -17.08 -21.54 -30.79
C GLU A 538 -18.45 -21.23 -30.21
N GLY A 539 -18.99 -22.14 -29.40
CA GLY A 539 -20.17 -21.89 -28.57
C GLY A 539 -21.48 -22.46 -29.11
N CYS A 540 -21.55 -23.10 -30.29
CA CYS A 540 -22.80 -23.77 -30.66
C CYS A 540 -23.03 -25.03 -29.81
N ALA A 541 -24.14 -25.10 -29.08
CA ALA A 541 -24.51 -26.27 -28.27
C ALA A 541 -24.56 -27.55 -29.11
N GLY A 542 -24.16 -28.68 -28.52
CA GLY A 542 -24.14 -29.97 -29.22
C GLY A 542 -25.51 -30.35 -29.79
N THR A 543 -26.59 -30.06 -29.07
CA THR A 543 -27.96 -30.33 -29.54
C THR A 543 -28.41 -29.44 -30.69
N CYS A 544 -27.93 -28.19 -30.78
CA CYS A 544 -28.19 -27.34 -31.94
C CYS A 544 -27.54 -27.87 -33.21
N LEU A 545 -26.31 -28.37 -33.07
CA LEU A 545 -25.58 -28.95 -34.19
C LEU A 545 -26.21 -30.28 -34.64
N LEU A 546 -26.73 -31.08 -33.71
CA LEU A 546 -27.52 -32.28 -34.05
C LEU A 546 -28.81 -31.92 -34.79
N GLU A 547 -29.51 -30.87 -34.35
CA GLU A 547 -30.68 -30.35 -35.06
C GLU A 547 -30.31 -29.88 -36.47
N ARG A 548 -29.23 -29.12 -36.62
CA ARG A 548 -28.69 -28.74 -37.94
C ARG A 548 -28.43 -29.95 -38.81
N ALA A 549 -27.72 -30.96 -38.29
CA ALA A 549 -27.44 -32.18 -39.03
C ALA A 549 -28.73 -32.88 -39.47
N SER A 550 -29.79 -32.87 -38.65
CA SER A 550 -31.09 -33.41 -39.03
C SER A 550 -31.77 -32.63 -40.18
N GLN A 551 -31.53 -31.31 -40.27
CA GLN A 551 -32.02 -30.46 -41.35
C GLN A 551 -31.17 -30.57 -42.63
N VAL A 552 -29.89 -30.93 -42.52
CA VAL A 552 -29.01 -31.23 -43.66
C VAL A 552 -29.45 -32.48 -44.40
N LYS A 553 -29.87 -33.53 -43.69
CA LYS A 553 -30.26 -34.82 -44.27
C LYS A 553 -31.25 -34.73 -45.45
N PRO A 554 -32.38 -34.01 -45.36
CA PRO A 554 -33.34 -33.89 -46.45
C PRO A 554 -32.91 -32.95 -47.58
N MET A 555 -31.76 -32.28 -47.48
CA MET A 555 -31.30 -31.38 -48.54
C MET A 555 -31.03 -32.13 -49.85
N PRO A 556 -31.20 -31.47 -51.01
CA PRO A 556 -30.90 -32.08 -52.29
C PRO A 556 -29.39 -32.29 -52.45
N CYS A 557 -29.02 -33.38 -53.10
CA CYS A 557 -27.64 -33.65 -53.48
C CYS A 557 -27.19 -32.77 -54.65
N LYS A 558 -27.03 -31.48 -54.40
CA LYS A 558 -26.65 -30.51 -55.41
C LYS A 558 -25.75 -29.47 -54.79
N ASP A 559 -24.63 -29.21 -55.46
CA ASP A 559 -23.77 -28.09 -55.11
C ASP A 559 -24.55 -26.78 -55.18
N PHE A 560 -24.29 -25.92 -54.21
CA PHE A 560 -24.79 -24.56 -54.18
C PHE A 560 -24.49 -23.85 -55.53
N PRO A 561 -25.50 -23.29 -56.23
CA PRO A 561 -25.28 -22.57 -57.47
C PRO A 561 -24.41 -21.31 -57.22
N GLN A 562 -23.52 -20.98 -58.16
CA GLN A 562 -22.45 -19.96 -58.05
C GLN A 562 -22.82 -18.64 -57.33
N ALA A 563 -21.75 -18.02 -56.77
CA ALA A 563 -21.54 -16.76 -56.04
C ALA A 563 -22.61 -15.63 -55.96
N GLU A 564 -23.61 -15.55 -56.82
CA GLU A 564 -24.55 -14.42 -56.85
C GLU A 564 -25.78 -14.59 -55.93
N ALA A 565 -26.02 -15.77 -55.34
CA ALA A 565 -27.37 -16.09 -54.87
C ALA A 565 -27.65 -16.12 -53.36
N GLU A 566 -26.71 -16.29 -52.43
CA GLU A 566 -27.08 -16.24 -50.99
C GLU A 566 -26.04 -15.65 -50.04
N GLU A 567 -26.58 -15.04 -48.98
CA GLU A 567 -25.91 -14.28 -47.94
C GLU A 567 -24.86 -15.12 -47.18
N SER A 568 -25.06 -16.43 -47.00
CA SER A 568 -24.20 -17.27 -46.14
C SER A 568 -22.85 -17.64 -46.73
N TRP A 569 -22.79 -18.00 -48.03
CA TRP A 569 -21.53 -18.27 -48.73
C TRP A 569 -20.67 -17.01 -48.79
N ASN A 570 -21.28 -15.90 -49.19
CA ASN A 570 -20.59 -14.62 -49.27
C ASN A 570 -20.13 -14.17 -47.88
N HIS A 571 -20.99 -14.27 -46.87
CA HIS A 571 -20.64 -13.95 -45.48
C HIS A 571 -19.48 -14.80 -44.96
N PHE A 572 -19.43 -16.10 -45.27
CA PHE A 572 -18.32 -16.96 -44.87
C PHE A 572 -16.99 -16.42 -45.39
N TRP A 573 -16.88 -16.22 -46.70
CA TRP A 573 -15.62 -15.78 -47.32
C TRP A 573 -15.27 -14.32 -47.03
N ASP A 574 -16.27 -13.44 -46.92
CA ASP A 574 -16.06 -12.03 -46.61
C ASP A 574 -15.49 -11.81 -45.21
N ASN A 575 -15.93 -12.63 -44.25
CA ASN A 575 -15.49 -12.49 -42.85
C ASN A 575 -14.35 -13.44 -42.50
N LEU A 576 -14.05 -14.46 -43.31
CA LEU A 576 -13.04 -15.48 -43.02
C LEU A 576 -11.68 -14.85 -42.66
N ARG A 577 -11.30 -13.76 -43.33
CA ARG A 577 -10.05 -13.04 -43.05
C ARG A 577 -10.01 -12.52 -41.62
N ASP A 578 -11.07 -11.83 -41.21
CA ASP A 578 -11.15 -11.21 -39.88
C ASP A 578 -11.25 -12.28 -38.79
N VAL A 579 -11.97 -13.37 -39.06
CA VAL A 579 -12.08 -14.54 -38.19
C VAL A 579 -10.71 -15.21 -37.97
N LEU A 580 -9.99 -15.48 -39.04
CA LEU A 580 -8.66 -16.09 -38.97
C LEU A 580 -7.63 -15.14 -38.33
N ALA A 581 -7.76 -13.83 -38.53
CA ALA A 581 -6.95 -12.83 -37.82
C ALA A 581 -7.20 -12.85 -36.31
N ALA A 582 -8.45 -13.00 -35.90
CA ALA A 582 -8.80 -13.18 -34.48
C ALA A 582 -8.30 -14.53 -33.93
N TYR A 583 -8.36 -15.60 -34.72
CA TYR A 583 -7.97 -16.95 -34.29
C TYR A 583 -6.45 -17.15 -34.19
N LEU A 584 -5.69 -16.74 -35.20
CA LEU A 584 -4.22 -16.89 -35.26
C LEU A 584 -3.47 -15.77 -34.52
N GLY A 585 -4.16 -14.66 -34.23
CA GLY A 585 -3.59 -13.46 -33.63
C GLY A 585 -3.09 -12.44 -34.68
N PRO A 586 -2.99 -11.15 -34.28
CA PRO A 586 -2.70 -10.06 -35.21
C PRO A 586 -1.31 -10.15 -35.86
N ASP A 587 -0.33 -10.77 -35.20
CA ASP A 587 1.05 -10.84 -35.70
C ASP A 587 1.31 -12.02 -36.66
N GLN A 588 0.47 -13.07 -36.63
CA GLN A 588 0.63 -14.24 -37.51
C GLN A 588 -0.11 -14.10 -38.85
N THR A 589 -0.82 -12.98 -39.07
CA THR A 589 -1.70 -12.80 -40.23
C THR A 589 -1.14 -11.83 -41.28
N GLN A 590 0.14 -11.98 -41.61
CA GLN A 590 0.58 -11.53 -42.94
C GLN A 590 0.02 -12.51 -43.98
N TYR A 591 -1.26 -12.35 -44.32
CA TYR A 591 -1.83 -13.02 -45.48
C TYR A 591 -0.94 -12.72 -46.68
N HIS A 592 -0.35 -13.77 -47.25
CA HIS A 592 0.32 -13.59 -48.51
C HIS A 592 -0.74 -13.19 -49.54
N LYS A 593 -0.33 -12.37 -50.52
CA LYS A 593 -1.22 -11.95 -51.61
C LYS A 593 -1.93 -13.15 -52.25
N HIS A 594 -1.25 -14.28 -52.32
CA HIS A 594 -1.77 -15.56 -52.78
C HIS A 594 -2.97 -16.06 -51.97
N ASP A 595 -2.98 -15.92 -50.64
CA ASP A 595 -4.08 -16.40 -49.79
C ASP A 595 -5.35 -15.57 -50.00
N LEU A 596 -5.19 -14.26 -50.16
CA LEU A 596 -6.30 -13.35 -50.48
C LEU A 596 -6.83 -13.59 -51.90
N GLU A 597 -5.95 -13.82 -52.87
CA GLU A 597 -6.33 -14.20 -54.24
C GLU A 597 -7.05 -15.55 -54.24
N LYS A 598 -6.61 -16.51 -53.42
CA LYS A 598 -7.26 -17.81 -53.21
C LYS A 598 -8.65 -17.62 -52.59
N ILE A 599 -8.80 -16.89 -51.49
CA ILE A 599 -10.11 -16.60 -50.86
C ILE A 599 -11.06 -15.92 -51.86
N ALA A 600 -10.58 -14.92 -52.61
CA ALA A 600 -11.37 -14.26 -53.64
C ALA A 600 -11.79 -15.23 -54.76
N SER A 601 -10.89 -16.13 -55.17
CA SER A 601 -11.17 -17.19 -56.14
C SER A 601 -12.20 -18.19 -55.60
N MET A 602 -12.08 -18.61 -54.34
CA MET A 602 -13.06 -19.48 -53.66
C MET A 602 -14.44 -18.83 -53.66
N LYS A 603 -14.52 -17.56 -53.23
CA LYS A 603 -15.76 -16.79 -53.20
C LYS A 603 -16.41 -16.72 -54.58
N ALA A 604 -15.66 -16.31 -55.61
CA ALA A 604 -16.17 -16.12 -56.97
C ALA A 604 -16.48 -17.43 -57.69
N GLY A 605 -15.68 -18.48 -57.46
CA GLY A 605 -15.79 -19.76 -58.15
C GLY A 605 -16.79 -20.74 -57.55
N GLY A 606 -17.23 -20.52 -56.30
CA GLY A 606 -18.24 -21.35 -55.63
C GLY A 606 -17.75 -22.75 -55.28
N CYS A 607 -18.69 -23.68 -55.11
CA CYS A 607 -18.41 -25.07 -54.71
C CYS A 607 -17.28 -25.79 -55.49
N PRO A 608 -17.17 -25.66 -56.83
CA PRO A 608 -16.09 -26.33 -57.58
C PRO A 608 -14.68 -25.97 -57.10
N GLN A 609 -14.49 -24.79 -56.51
CA GLN A 609 -13.17 -24.37 -55.99
C GLN A 609 -12.77 -25.14 -54.74
N LEU A 610 -13.72 -25.68 -53.97
CA LEU A 610 -13.43 -26.57 -52.84
C LEU A 610 -12.72 -27.85 -53.30
N LYS A 611 -13.04 -28.35 -54.49
CA LYS A 611 -12.37 -29.52 -55.04
C LYS A 611 -10.96 -29.20 -55.55
N ALA A 612 -10.79 -28.01 -56.14
CA ALA A 612 -9.49 -27.54 -56.61
C ALA A 612 -8.54 -27.21 -55.44
N ASN A 613 -9.10 -26.71 -54.34
CA ASN A 613 -8.38 -26.26 -53.16
C ASN A 613 -9.03 -26.85 -51.89
N PRO A 614 -8.84 -28.14 -51.60
CA PRO A 614 -9.60 -28.85 -50.56
C PRO A 614 -9.23 -28.51 -49.13
N ILE A 615 -8.07 -27.87 -48.92
CA ILE A 615 -7.50 -27.59 -47.61
C ILE A 615 -7.29 -26.08 -47.48
N ASP A 616 -7.57 -25.57 -46.29
CA ASP A 616 -7.16 -24.25 -45.85
C ASP A 616 -5.66 -24.26 -45.53
N ASP A 617 -4.87 -23.44 -46.22
CA ASP A 617 -3.41 -23.45 -46.06
C ASP A 617 -2.99 -22.92 -44.67
N LEU A 618 -3.86 -22.15 -44.01
CA LEU A 618 -3.58 -21.54 -42.71
C LEU A 618 -3.91 -22.44 -41.53
N THR A 619 -5.11 -23.05 -41.51
CA THR A 619 -5.51 -23.95 -40.42
C THR A 619 -5.16 -25.41 -40.68
N GLY A 620 -4.84 -25.78 -41.92
CA GLY A 620 -4.69 -27.17 -42.35
C GLY A 620 -6.00 -27.97 -42.38
N ALA A 621 -7.14 -27.33 -42.10
CA ALA A 621 -8.44 -27.97 -42.07
C ALA A 621 -8.96 -28.20 -43.49
N SER A 622 -9.66 -29.32 -43.71
CA SER A 622 -10.41 -29.49 -44.95
C SER A 622 -11.63 -28.58 -44.93
N TRP A 623 -11.87 -27.84 -46.01
CA TRP A 623 -13.07 -27.01 -46.10
C TRP A 623 -14.37 -27.83 -46.05
N CYS A 624 -14.34 -29.04 -46.60
CA CYS A 624 -15.50 -29.92 -46.65
C CYS A 624 -15.83 -30.51 -45.28
N GLU A 625 -14.82 -30.90 -44.50
CA GLU A 625 -14.99 -31.44 -43.13
C GLU A 625 -15.15 -30.34 -42.08
N GLY A 626 -14.67 -29.13 -42.37
CA GLY A 626 -14.63 -28.03 -41.41
C GLY A 626 -13.39 -28.07 -40.53
N SER A 627 -13.34 -27.14 -39.59
CA SER A 627 -12.34 -27.07 -38.52
C SER A 627 -13.02 -27.34 -37.18
N SER A 628 -12.45 -28.22 -36.35
CA SER A 628 -12.97 -28.50 -35.00
C SER A 628 -12.96 -27.26 -34.10
N ASP A 629 -12.17 -26.26 -34.46
CA ASP A 629 -11.84 -25.12 -33.62
C ASP A 629 -12.37 -23.78 -34.15
N LEU A 630 -12.72 -23.69 -35.45
CA LEU A 630 -13.10 -22.40 -36.05
C LEU A 630 -14.42 -22.36 -36.86
N PHE A 631 -14.68 -23.33 -37.74
CA PHE A 631 -15.81 -23.27 -38.66
C PHE A 631 -16.40 -24.65 -38.98
N GLY A 632 -17.71 -24.70 -39.24
CA GLY A 632 -18.42 -25.93 -39.58
C GLY A 632 -18.14 -26.42 -41.01
N PRO A 633 -18.49 -27.67 -41.32
CA PRO A 633 -18.25 -28.28 -42.64
C PRO A 633 -18.94 -27.53 -43.78
N LEU A 634 -18.28 -27.40 -44.94
CA LEU A 634 -18.94 -26.88 -46.16
C LEU A 634 -19.63 -27.97 -46.98
N ALA A 635 -19.50 -29.24 -46.59
CA ALA A 635 -20.03 -30.37 -47.35
C ALA A 635 -21.55 -30.32 -47.56
N TYR A 636 -22.34 -29.79 -46.63
CA TYR A 636 -23.79 -29.67 -46.85
C TYR A 636 -24.17 -28.58 -47.86
N LEU A 637 -23.34 -27.53 -48.03
CA LEU A 637 -23.53 -26.52 -49.08
C LEU A 637 -23.05 -27.04 -50.44
N CYS A 638 -21.95 -27.78 -50.44
CA CYS A 638 -21.26 -28.22 -51.65
C CYS A 638 -21.05 -29.74 -51.70
N PRO A 639 -22.13 -30.54 -51.59
CA PRO A 639 -21.97 -31.96 -51.32
C PRO A 639 -21.42 -32.75 -52.52
N VAL A 640 -21.62 -32.29 -53.76
CA VAL A 640 -21.05 -32.94 -54.95
C VAL A 640 -19.56 -32.61 -55.08
N SER A 641 -19.19 -31.34 -54.90
CA SER A 641 -17.79 -30.90 -54.93
C SER A 641 -16.96 -31.48 -53.79
N CYS A 642 -17.57 -31.66 -52.61
CA CYS A 642 -16.97 -32.34 -51.47
C CYS A 642 -17.00 -33.88 -51.56
N GLY A 643 -17.60 -34.45 -52.61
CA GLY A 643 -17.53 -35.88 -52.89
C GLY A 643 -18.47 -36.76 -52.06
N CYS A 644 -19.54 -36.21 -51.49
CA CYS A 644 -20.53 -36.96 -50.69
C CYS A 644 -21.08 -38.20 -51.41
N GLN A 645 -21.15 -38.16 -52.76
CA GLN A 645 -21.59 -39.26 -53.64
C GLN A 645 -20.78 -40.55 -53.57
N ARG A 646 -19.57 -40.48 -53.01
CA ARG A 646 -18.67 -41.65 -52.91
C ARG A 646 -18.54 -42.15 -51.47
N LEU A 647 -19.17 -41.46 -50.53
CA LEU A 647 -19.08 -41.77 -49.12
C LEU A 647 -20.09 -42.84 -48.75
N THR A 648 -19.67 -43.68 -47.82
CA THR A 648 -20.49 -44.64 -47.11
C THR A 648 -20.88 -44.05 -45.75
N SER A 649 -21.89 -44.63 -45.09
CA SER A 649 -22.30 -44.19 -43.75
C SER A 649 -21.24 -44.36 -42.66
N LYS A 650 -20.06 -44.92 -42.97
CA LYS A 650 -18.93 -45.11 -42.05
C LYS A 650 -17.91 -43.97 -42.12
N ASP A 651 -17.99 -43.14 -43.15
CA ASP A 651 -17.06 -42.02 -43.34
C ASP A 651 -17.50 -40.84 -42.46
N THR A 652 -16.56 -40.19 -41.76
CA THR A 652 -16.85 -39.06 -40.85
C THR A 652 -17.53 -37.89 -41.57
N LEU A 653 -17.13 -37.65 -42.83
CA LEU A 653 -17.73 -36.62 -43.68
C LEU A 653 -19.19 -36.92 -44.04
N ALA A 654 -19.64 -38.18 -43.99
CA ALA A 654 -21.01 -38.56 -44.32
C ALA A 654 -22.04 -37.93 -43.37
N GLU A 655 -21.67 -37.65 -42.12
CA GLU A 655 -22.55 -36.98 -41.14
C GLU A 655 -22.90 -35.54 -41.55
N SER A 656 -22.06 -34.93 -42.39
CA SER A 656 -22.22 -33.55 -42.87
C SER A 656 -22.79 -33.47 -44.29
N CYS A 657 -23.12 -34.61 -44.90
CA CYS A 657 -23.67 -34.70 -46.25
C CYS A 657 -25.19 -34.89 -46.20
N PRO A 658 -25.93 -34.41 -47.20
CA PRO A 658 -27.34 -34.78 -47.35
C PRO A 658 -27.49 -36.28 -47.60
N ASP A 659 -28.53 -36.91 -47.06
CA ASP A 659 -28.77 -38.35 -47.21
C ASP A 659 -28.95 -38.71 -48.70
N SER A 660 -29.54 -37.79 -49.48
CA SER A 660 -29.72 -37.95 -50.93
C SER A 660 -28.40 -38.01 -51.72
N CYS A 661 -27.27 -37.63 -51.10
CA CYS A 661 -25.96 -37.76 -51.71
C CYS A 661 -25.22 -39.04 -51.36
N LEU A 662 -25.58 -39.76 -50.31
CA LEU A 662 -24.78 -40.91 -49.89
C LEU A 662 -24.95 -42.08 -50.87
N ALA A 663 -23.86 -42.79 -51.15
CA ALA A 663 -23.94 -44.01 -51.95
C ALA A 663 -24.73 -45.05 -51.15
N ASN A 664 -25.83 -45.56 -51.73
CA ASN A 664 -26.61 -46.65 -51.14
C ASN A 664 -25.80 -47.92 -50.91
#